data_AF-A0AAU3IRT3-F1
#
_entry.id   AF-A0AAU3IRT3-F1
#
_cell.length_a   1.000
_cell.length_b   1.000
_cell.length_c   1.000
_cell.angle_alpha   90.00
_cell.angle_beta   90.00
_cell.angle_gamma   90.00
#
_symmetry.space_group_name_H-M   'P 1'
#
loop_
_entity.id
_entity.type
_entity.pdbx_description
1 polymer ?
#
loop_
_entity_poly.entity_id
_entity_poly.type
_entity_poly.pdbx_seq_one_letter_code
_entity_poly.pdbx_strand_id
1 'polypeptide(L)'
;MTTATSVTVSRALEIGGMTCASCVRRVEKALTRVDGVTAAEVNLATEVATVAFDPARVTVEMLTESVGRAGYTAASVREGPEPGGPEPEQEDEQDADREVTRLKRTWQVTLAAGLSMMVLMYVPLPIDAMDWLMPLLLVVATIVQFWAGRPFYRAAWAAGRHGAVNMHTLVAMGTTVAYGYSAFVTLWPAAAERAGLPLHVYFEISVVVIALVLMGRWMEARARKRTTSAIRELLGLRPKTARVLRGDAEVEVPVEEVAVGDLIRVRPGEKISVDGVVTAGSTTVDESMITGESMPVRRGEGDPLIGSTVNRTGSVVMRATAVGQDTTLAQIVRLVEEAQGSKAPLQRLADTVSGWFVPAVIGVAVLTFGVWALFGPDQGRLAFGIGTAIAVLIIACPCALGLATPTAIMVGTGKAAELGILISGGDALEQARRLTTVVLDKTGTITRGRPGVTHLAPAPGVDADELLAYVAAAETGSEHPLGEAIVSRAREGGLSLPQVERFEAVPGHGVEAGVGGRSVLAGNIALMRRHGVPTAELEPAAAQAAAEVAAVVAAEGATPVYVALDGRLAGVIGVADTIRPESREAVERLRALGLDVWMLTGDNQVTADVVARQVGIDHVIADVRPEDKAARVAALRESGAVVAMVGDGINDAPALATADLGIAIGTGTDVAIAASDITLVGGDLRGIVSAIDLSRRTVSTIKQGLTWAFAYNVLLIPVAAGVLYPFNGALLDPSLAAAAMAMSSVSVVTNALRLRRFRPGMSRSWSSRLADWSYLLGIAALAVAVGAGFTALSRTEAAQRGMNGVLAWVQDTGMPMRPTMSVMMTAETEPVPAEDAGVRMDVQVPRDVVPGVPTIVRIRVTDPATGRLVDDVVRSHEAWIHFVVARADLGTFAHVHPEPTGRAGEFSVRMTFPTAGRYLVNAELRRQGEMADILSHHELTIGDLETAPVVRTTSPSPSPSPSPSPREQVVGGLRVTLTGNAEVGGRSDFTFRFADAATGRPVSGLRPYLAAAGHIVIMPLDGSGFAHEHAEAEDDKGRPVFALPGQTFGPELGLHAEFPRPGLYRLWGQFRDATGQVLTTTFTVEATVEPTVEAH
;
A
#
# COMPACT_ATOMS: atom_id res chain seq x y z
N MET A 1 57.63 -1.39 14.70
CA MET A 1 56.22 -1.08 15.03
C MET A 1 55.37 -2.11 14.30
N THR A 2 54.88 -3.11 15.02
CA THR A 2 54.00 -4.17 14.54
C THR A 2 52.60 -3.60 14.35
N THR A 3 52.12 -3.55 13.11
CA THR A 3 50.73 -3.24 12.77
C THR A 3 49.85 -4.40 13.21
N ALA A 4 49.12 -4.21 14.33
CA ALA A 4 48.10 -5.14 14.77
C ALA A 4 46.93 -5.11 13.77
N THR A 5 46.72 -6.21 13.06
CA THR A 5 45.53 -6.47 12.25
C THR A 5 44.31 -6.49 13.18
N SER A 6 43.41 -5.51 13.08
CA SER A 6 42.18 -5.50 13.88
C SER A 6 41.28 -6.64 13.43
N VAL A 7 41.03 -7.61 14.31
CA VAL A 7 40.13 -8.74 14.06
C VAL A 7 38.70 -8.24 14.17
N THR A 8 38.02 -8.02 13.04
CA THR A 8 36.59 -7.70 13.00
C THR A 8 35.76 -8.96 13.20
N VAL A 9 34.77 -8.91 14.10
CA VAL A 9 33.82 -10.00 14.38
C VAL A 9 32.42 -9.57 13.95
N SER A 10 31.67 -10.48 13.33
CA SER A 10 30.27 -10.27 12.96
C SER A 10 29.34 -10.89 14.01
N ARG A 11 28.31 -10.17 14.44
CA ARG A 11 27.25 -10.70 15.33
C ARG A 11 25.86 -10.32 14.82
N ALA A 12 24.91 -11.24 15.00
CA ALA A 12 23.50 -11.03 14.78
C ALA A 12 22.78 -10.54 16.06
N LEU A 13 21.94 -9.53 15.93
CA LEU A 13 21.07 -8.99 16.97
C LEU A 13 19.62 -9.04 16.49
N GLU A 14 18.72 -9.66 17.23
CA GLU A 14 17.28 -9.50 17.03
C GLU A 14 16.84 -8.10 17.43
N ILE A 15 16.07 -7.43 16.58
CA ILE A 15 15.64 -6.04 16.70
C ILE A 15 14.12 -5.95 16.69
N GLY A 16 13.52 -5.77 17.86
CA GLY A 16 12.07 -5.66 18.00
C GLY A 16 11.55 -4.23 17.71
N GLY A 17 10.37 -4.17 17.10
CA GLY A 17 9.60 -2.93 16.91
C GLY A 17 9.86 -2.21 15.58
N MET A 18 10.59 -2.83 14.65
CA MET A 18 10.74 -2.31 13.29
C MET A 18 9.46 -2.56 12.49
N THR A 19 9.02 -1.56 11.72
CA THR A 19 7.74 -1.66 10.98
C THR A 19 7.81 -1.12 9.56
N CYS A 20 8.96 -0.59 9.15
CA CYS A 20 9.17 -0.03 7.82
C CYS A 20 10.66 0.18 7.57
N ALA A 21 11.02 0.41 6.30
CA ALA A 21 12.39 0.67 5.87
C ALA A 21 13.05 1.90 6.54
N SER A 22 12.26 2.88 6.99
CA SER A 22 12.78 4.01 7.77
C SER A 22 13.25 3.62 9.18
N CYS A 23 12.66 2.57 9.78
CA CYS A 23 13.16 2.00 11.04
C CYS A 23 14.52 1.36 10.86
N VAL A 24 14.68 0.60 9.78
CA VAL A 24 15.91 -0.12 9.43
C VAL A 24 17.11 0.83 9.32
N ARG A 25 16.99 1.89 8.50
CA ARG A 25 18.05 2.91 8.34
C ARG A 25 18.44 3.57 9.65
N ARG A 26 17.49 3.70 10.58
CA ARG A 26 17.75 4.31 11.88
C ARG A 26 18.55 3.38 12.77
N VAL A 27 18.18 2.10 12.81
CA VAL A 27 18.93 1.07 13.55
C VAL A 27 20.33 0.95 12.97
N GLU A 28 20.49 0.86 11.65
CA GLU A 28 21.80 0.87 10.97
C GLU A 28 22.60 2.12 11.36
N LYS A 29 22.05 3.32 11.18
CA LYS A 29 22.75 4.57 11.51
C LYS A 29 23.09 4.69 13.00
N ALA A 30 22.29 4.10 13.88
CA ALA A 30 22.59 4.05 15.31
C ALA A 30 23.77 3.10 15.59
N LEU A 31 23.79 1.92 14.96
CA LEU A 31 24.85 0.93 15.08
C LEU A 31 26.16 1.44 14.46
N THR A 32 26.15 1.99 13.23
CA THR A 32 27.35 2.51 12.56
C THR A 32 27.94 3.76 13.24
N ARG A 33 27.18 4.43 14.11
CA ARG A 33 27.69 5.56 14.92
C ARG A 33 28.49 5.12 16.15
N VAL A 34 28.42 3.84 16.52
CA VAL A 34 29.23 3.30 17.61
C VAL A 34 30.67 3.18 17.14
N ASP A 35 31.59 3.87 17.79
CA ASP A 35 33.00 3.89 17.42
C ASP A 35 33.62 2.49 17.58
N GLY A 36 34.15 1.93 16.49
CA GLY A 36 34.60 0.54 16.39
C GLY A 36 33.67 -0.39 15.60
N VAL A 37 32.48 0.05 15.17
CA VAL A 37 31.64 -0.67 14.20
C VAL A 37 32.10 -0.33 12.78
N THR A 38 32.42 -1.35 11.98
CA THR A 38 32.86 -1.20 10.58
C THR A 38 31.70 -1.29 9.59
N ALA A 39 30.71 -2.14 9.87
CA ALA A 39 29.50 -2.27 9.08
C ALA A 39 28.31 -2.70 9.95
N ALA A 40 27.11 -2.24 9.59
CA ALA A 40 25.86 -2.69 10.20
C ALA A 40 24.78 -2.74 9.14
N GLU A 41 24.18 -3.91 8.97
CA GLU A 41 23.07 -4.15 8.05
C GLU A 41 21.89 -4.71 8.82
N VAL A 42 20.68 -4.25 8.50
CA VAL A 42 19.48 -4.65 9.22
C VAL A 42 18.46 -5.23 8.25
N ASN A 43 18.06 -6.47 8.51
CA ASN A 43 17.05 -7.21 7.78
C ASN A 43 15.68 -6.95 8.41
N LEU A 44 14.81 -6.22 7.71
CA LEU A 44 13.44 -5.97 8.19
C LEU A 44 12.59 -7.24 8.19
N ALA A 45 12.90 -8.19 7.30
CA ALA A 45 12.16 -9.42 7.23
C ALA A 45 12.46 -10.26 8.48
N THR A 46 13.70 -10.66 8.70
CA THR A 46 14.01 -11.49 9.87
C THR A 46 14.00 -10.71 11.18
N GLU A 47 13.82 -9.38 11.14
CA GLU A 47 14.02 -8.49 12.29
C GLU A 47 15.43 -8.61 12.90
N VAL A 48 16.44 -9.04 12.13
CA VAL A 48 17.82 -9.23 12.61
C VAL A 48 18.74 -8.15 12.05
N ALA A 49 19.63 -7.62 12.89
CA ALA A 49 20.77 -6.77 12.53
C ALA A 49 22.08 -7.57 12.56
N THR A 50 22.81 -7.57 11.45
CA THR A 50 24.16 -8.12 11.36
C THR A 50 25.17 -6.99 11.49
N VAL A 51 26.04 -7.05 12.51
CA VAL A 51 26.97 -5.97 12.85
C VAL A 51 28.39 -6.50 12.87
N ALA A 52 29.26 -5.91 12.04
CA ALA A 52 30.69 -6.14 12.05
C ALA A 52 31.39 -5.06 12.89
N PHE A 53 32.15 -5.48 13.90
CA PHE A 53 32.82 -4.56 14.83
C PHE A 53 34.15 -5.10 15.36
N ASP A 54 34.99 -4.20 15.87
CA ASP A 54 36.20 -4.53 16.61
C ASP A 54 35.82 -4.95 18.05
N PRO A 55 35.94 -6.25 18.42
CA PRO A 55 35.55 -6.75 19.73
C PRO A 55 36.42 -6.19 20.86
N ALA A 56 37.58 -5.59 20.56
CA ALA A 56 38.40 -4.90 21.56
C ALA A 56 37.83 -3.53 21.95
N ARG A 57 36.88 -2.97 21.18
CA ARG A 57 36.33 -1.61 21.37
C ARG A 57 34.83 -1.58 21.62
N VAL A 58 34.10 -2.58 21.12
CA VAL A 58 32.63 -2.60 21.15
C VAL A 58 32.15 -3.89 21.78
N THR A 59 31.24 -3.78 22.77
CA THR A 59 30.54 -4.95 23.34
C THR A 59 29.11 -5.05 22.79
N VAL A 60 28.52 -6.23 22.93
CA VAL A 60 27.12 -6.49 22.51
C VAL A 60 26.15 -5.56 23.27
N GLU A 61 26.41 -5.26 24.54
CA GLU A 61 25.60 -4.32 25.32
C GLU A 61 25.64 -2.90 24.77
N MET A 62 26.79 -2.44 24.27
CA MET A 62 26.91 -1.12 23.65
C MET A 62 26.08 -1.02 22.36
N LEU A 63 26.03 -2.13 21.60
CA LEU A 63 25.21 -2.23 20.40
C LEU A 63 23.71 -2.23 20.75
N THR A 64 23.28 -3.06 21.72
CA THR A 64 21.88 -3.12 22.13
C THR A 64 21.41 -1.82 22.76
N GLU A 65 22.25 -1.13 23.53
CA GLU A 65 21.94 0.19 24.08
C GLU A 65 21.82 1.26 22.98
N SER A 66 22.69 1.23 21.97
CA SER A 66 22.60 2.15 20.82
C SER A 66 21.27 1.99 20.08
N VAL A 67 20.84 0.74 19.86
CA VAL A 67 19.53 0.43 19.29
C VAL A 67 18.38 0.87 20.20
N GLY A 68 18.52 0.68 21.52
CA GLY A 68 17.61 1.19 22.55
C GLY A 68 17.40 2.70 22.47
N ARG A 69 18.49 3.47 22.37
CA ARG A 69 18.46 4.94 22.20
C ARG A 69 17.81 5.37 20.88
N ALA A 70 17.84 4.52 19.87
CA ALA A 70 17.17 4.74 18.58
C ALA A 70 15.67 4.41 18.61
N GLY A 71 15.16 3.85 19.72
CA GLY A 71 13.74 3.58 19.96
C GLY A 71 13.29 2.14 19.64
N TYR A 72 14.22 1.19 19.58
CA TYR A 72 13.95 -0.23 19.27
C TYR A 72 14.50 -1.12 20.39
N THR A 73 14.00 -2.36 20.49
CA THR A 73 14.57 -3.36 21.41
C THR A 73 15.62 -4.18 20.67
N ALA A 74 16.70 -4.59 21.33
CA ALA A 74 17.72 -5.43 20.72
C ALA A 74 18.19 -6.54 21.67
N ALA A 75 18.33 -7.76 21.17
CA ALA A 75 18.84 -8.93 21.89
C ALA A 75 19.85 -9.69 21.01
N SER A 76 20.83 -10.39 21.60
CA SER A 76 21.74 -11.21 20.78
C SER A 76 21.07 -12.52 20.38
N VAL A 77 21.21 -12.91 19.12
CA VAL A 77 20.82 -14.25 18.66
C VAL A 77 21.70 -15.28 19.38
N ARG A 78 21.11 -16.25 20.08
CA ARG A 78 21.85 -17.35 20.73
C ARG A 78 22.28 -18.37 19.67
N GLU A 79 23.56 -18.74 19.66
CA GLU A 79 24.08 -19.83 18.83
C GLU A 79 23.74 -21.18 19.48
N GLY A 80 22.87 -21.97 18.83
CA GLY A 80 22.63 -23.39 19.09
C GLY A 80 21.39 -23.72 19.94
N PRO A 81 20.54 -24.70 19.55
CA PRO A 81 19.46 -25.19 20.39
C PRO A 81 20.02 -26.06 21.53
N GLU A 82 19.52 -25.85 22.76
CA GLU A 82 19.69 -26.84 23.83
C GLU A 82 18.89 -28.11 23.51
N PRO A 83 19.41 -29.32 23.78
CA PRO A 83 18.68 -30.56 23.52
C PRO A 83 17.45 -30.63 24.43
N GLY A 84 16.24 -30.54 23.86
CA GLY A 84 14.97 -30.77 24.54
C GLY A 84 14.08 -29.56 24.82
N GLY A 85 14.45 -28.36 24.36
CA GLY A 85 13.54 -27.21 24.29
C GLY A 85 12.56 -27.32 23.10
N PRO A 86 11.37 -26.68 23.15
CA PRO A 86 10.52 -26.57 21.97
C PRO A 86 11.32 -25.95 20.80
N GLU A 87 11.18 -26.52 19.60
CA GLU A 87 11.87 -26.08 18.39
C GLU A 87 11.65 -24.55 18.17
N PRO A 88 12.69 -23.71 18.04
CA PRO A 88 12.55 -22.26 17.86
C PRO A 88 11.71 -21.88 16.63
N GLU A 89 11.67 -22.75 15.62
CA GLU A 89 10.85 -22.57 14.41
C GLU A 89 9.33 -22.58 14.68
N GLN A 90 8.86 -23.29 15.72
CA GLN A 90 7.42 -23.36 16.05
C GLN A 90 6.94 -22.12 16.83
N GLU A 91 7.82 -21.47 17.60
CA GLU A 91 7.49 -20.24 18.35
C GLU A 91 7.39 -19.03 17.40
N ASP A 92 8.32 -18.90 16.46
CA ASP A 92 8.27 -17.85 15.42
C ASP A 92 7.04 -17.97 14.51
N GLU A 93 6.60 -19.19 14.20
CA GLU A 93 5.42 -19.42 13.39
C GLU A 93 4.12 -19.06 14.14
N GLN A 94 4.04 -19.38 15.43
CA GLN A 94 2.92 -18.97 16.26
C GLN A 94 2.85 -17.46 16.43
N ASP A 95 3.99 -16.78 16.56
CA ASP A 95 4.02 -15.34 16.74
C ASP A 95 3.70 -14.57 15.45
N ALA A 96 4.19 -15.02 14.30
CA ALA A 96 3.76 -14.49 13.00
C ALA A 96 2.24 -14.70 12.76
N ASP A 97 1.69 -15.85 13.19
CA ASP A 97 0.26 -16.15 13.05
C ASP A 97 -0.61 -15.31 13.97
N ARG A 98 -0.14 -15.09 15.20
CA ARG A 98 -0.76 -14.17 16.14
C ARG A 98 -0.74 -12.74 15.60
N GLU A 99 0.36 -12.30 15.01
CA GLU A 99 0.46 -10.95 14.42
C GLU A 99 -0.51 -10.78 13.24
N VAL A 100 -0.49 -11.69 12.25
CA VAL A 100 -1.39 -11.63 11.08
C VAL A 100 -2.85 -11.67 11.52
N THR A 101 -3.19 -12.52 12.50
CA THR A 101 -4.56 -12.64 13.02
C THR A 101 -4.99 -11.40 13.80
N ARG A 102 -4.08 -10.84 14.61
CA ARG A 102 -4.31 -9.60 15.34
C ARG A 102 -4.55 -8.44 14.38
N LEU A 103 -3.66 -8.24 13.40
CA LEU A 103 -3.83 -7.21 12.37
C LEU A 103 -5.15 -7.40 11.62
N LYS A 104 -5.49 -8.65 11.25
CA LYS A 104 -6.76 -8.99 10.61
C LYS A 104 -7.96 -8.49 11.42
N ARG A 105 -8.01 -8.88 12.70
CA ARG A 105 -9.11 -8.52 13.60
C ARG A 105 -9.17 -7.02 13.82
N THR A 106 -8.03 -6.38 14.06
CA THR A 106 -7.95 -4.93 14.31
C THR A 106 -8.46 -4.15 13.10
N TRP A 107 -7.98 -4.41 11.87
CA TRP A 107 -8.45 -3.65 10.70
C TRP A 107 -9.92 -3.90 10.41
N GLN A 108 -10.43 -5.13 10.59
CA GLN A 108 -11.85 -5.46 10.36
C GLN A 108 -12.76 -4.74 11.35
N VAL A 109 -12.41 -4.76 12.64
CA VAL A 109 -13.18 -4.06 13.68
C VAL A 109 -13.15 -2.56 13.44
N THR A 110 -11.97 -2.00 13.11
CA THR A 110 -11.85 -0.58 12.82
C THR A 110 -12.61 -0.18 11.55
N LEU A 111 -12.58 -1.00 10.49
CA LEU A 111 -13.31 -0.72 9.25
C LEU A 111 -14.81 -0.81 9.47
N ALA A 112 -15.28 -1.83 10.21
CA ALA A 112 -16.68 -1.96 10.56
C ALA A 112 -17.16 -0.76 11.38
N ALA A 113 -16.39 -0.32 12.38
CA ALA A 113 -16.71 0.87 13.15
C ALA A 113 -16.77 2.13 12.26
N GLY A 114 -15.79 2.32 11.37
CA GLY A 114 -15.75 3.45 10.45
C GLY A 114 -16.88 3.47 9.43
N LEU A 115 -17.20 2.33 8.83
CA LEU A 115 -18.32 2.20 7.89
C LEU A 115 -19.67 2.35 8.59
N SER A 116 -19.86 1.76 9.77
CA SER A 116 -21.07 1.95 10.57
C SER A 116 -21.26 3.42 10.93
N MET A 117 -20.18 4.09 11.33
CA MET A 117 -20.20 5.52 11.60
C MET A 117 -20.57 6.30 10.34
N MET A 118 -19.93 6.01 9.20
CA MET A 118 -20.24 6.66 7.93
C MET A 118 -21.72 6.49 7.57
N VAL A 119 -22.26 5.27 7.61
CA VAL A 119 -23.69 5.01 7.36
C VAL A 119 -24.57 5.84 8.29
N LEU A 120 -24.26 5.85 9.58
CA LEU A 120 -25.02 6.59 10.59
C LEU A 120 -25.05 8.11 10.34
N MET A 121 -23.99 8.66 9.73
CA MET A 121 -23.92 10.07 9.34
C MET A 121 -24.71 10.41 8.06
N TYR A 122 -24.99 9.42 7.20
CA TYR A 122 -25.74 9.59 5.95
C TYR A 122 -27.22 9.21 6.07
N VAL A 123 -27.65 8.59 7.19
CA VAL A 123 -29.06 8.27 7.45
C VAL A 123 -29.76 9.50 8.03
N PRO A 124 -30.99 9.83 7.57
CA PRO A 124 -31.81 10.86 8.19
C PRO A 124 -32.30 10.37 9.55
N LEU A 125 -31.63 10.82 10.62
CA LEU A 125 -32.00 10.55 12.00
C LEU A 125 -32.72 11.76 12.61
N PRO A 126 -33.65 11.56 13.55
CA PRO A 126 -34.23 12.65 14.33
C PRO A 126 -33.15 13.46 15.03
N ILE A 127 -33.34 14.76 15.14
CA ILE A 127 -32.36 15.68 15.75
C ILE A 127 -32.08 15.30 17.22
N ASP A 128 -33.08 14.81 17.96
CA ASP A 128 -32.94 14.32 19.35
C ASP A 128 -31.96 13.13 19.47
N ALA A 129 -31.74 12.39 18.39
CA ALA A 129 -30.75 11.33 18.39
C ALA A 129 -29.32 11.89 18.49
N MET A 130 -29.07 13.13 18.05
CA MET A 130 -27.74 13.73 18.01
C MET A 130 -27.12 13.94 19.41
N ASP A 131 -27.94 14.14 20.44
CA ASP A 131 -27.50 14.43 21.81
C ASP A 131 -26.68 13.29 22.42
N TRP A 132 -27.08 12.04 22.20
CA TRP A 132 -26.34 10.88 22.67
C TRP A 132 -25.41 10.31 21.58
N LEU A 133 -25.74 10.54 20.31
CA LEU A 133 -25.00 9.99 19.19
C LEU A 133 -23.65 10.67 18.99
N MET A 134 -23.56 12.01 19.05
CA MET A 134 -22.29 12.72 18.85
C MET A 134 -21.24 12.36 19.93
N PRO A 135 -21.58 12.30 21.24
CA PRO A 135 -20.68 11.77 22.26
C PRO A 135 -20.32 10.29 22.04
N LEU A 136 -21.26 9.46 21.59
CA LEU A 136 -20.97 8.05 21.28
C LEU A 136 -19.96 7.93 20.13
N LEU A 137 -20.13 8.70 19.06
CA LEU A 137 -19.21 8.75 17.94
C LEU A 137 -17.81 9.21 18.38
N LEU A 138 -17.72 10.22 19.23
CA LEU A 138 -16.47 10.66 19.86
C LEU A 138 -15.81 9.52 20.64
N VAL A 139 -16.55 8.78 21.48
CA VAL A 139 -16.01 7.66 22.28
C VAL A 139 -15.48 6.55 21.36
N VAL A 140 -16.29 6.12 20.39
CA VAL A 140 -15.89 5.07 19.44
C VAL A 140 -14.65 5.49 18.65
N ALA A 141 -14.64 6.72 18.12
CA ALA A 141 -13.52 7.26 17.37
C ALA A 141 -12.26 7.36 18.25
N THR A 142 -12.39 7.80 19.50
CA THR A 142 -11.28 7.88 20.47
C THR A 142 -10.67 6.51 20.73
N ILE A 143 -11.50 5.49 20.97
CA ILE A 143 -11.04 4.12 21.17
C ILE A 143 -10.24 3.66 19.96
N VAL A 144 -10.79 3.81 18.75
CA VAL A 144 -10.08 3.43 17.52
C VAL A 144 -8.77 4.21 17.38
N GLN A 145 -8.82 5.54 17.54
CA GLN A 145 -7.68 6.43 17.31
C GLN A 145 -6.46 6.01 18.12
N PHE A 146 -6.66 5.72 19.40
CA PHE A 146 -5.58 5.45 20.33
C PHE A 146 -5.29 3.95 20.52
N TRP A 147 -6.24 3.05 20.26
CA TRP A 147 -6.00 1.60 20.29
C TRP A 147 -5.43 1.08 18.97
N ALA A 148 -6.16 1.28 17.87
CA ALA A 148 -5.77 0.81 16.55
C ALA A 148 -4.66 1.69 15.95
N GLY A 149 -4.70 3.00 16.21
CA GLY A 149 -3.69 3.95 15.73
C GLY A 149 -2.39 3.98 16.54
N ARG A 150 -2.32 3.34 17.72
CA ARG A 150 -1.14 3.34 18.62
C ARG A 150 0.20 3.09 17.92
N PRO A 151 0.33 2.13 16.98
CA PRO A 151 1.61 1.87 16.32
C PRO A 151 2.09 3.07 15.49
N PHE A 152 1.18 3.79 14.83
CA PHE A 152 1.49 4.94 13.99
C PHE A 152 1.96 6.12 14.83
N TYR A 153 1.28 6.41 15.95
CA TYR A 153 1.67 7.46 16.88
C TYR A 153 3.05 7.22 17.49
N ARG A 154 3.32 5.99 17.94
CA ARG A 154 4.64 5.62 18.48
C ARG A 154 5.74 5.79 17.44
N ALA A 155 5.51 5.31 16.23
CA ALA A 155 6.48 5.41 15.15
C ALA A 155 6.69 6.86 14.69
N ALA A 156 5.64 7.67 14.60
CA ALA A 156 5.71 9.10 14.24
C ALA A 156 6.45 9.91 15.32
N TRP A 157 6.16 9.65 16.60
CA TRP A 157 6.83 10.32 17.72
C TRP A 157 8.30 9.97 17.80
N ALA A 158 8.63 8.68 17.66
CA ALA A 158 10.00 8.24 17.51
C ALA A 158 10.65 8.92 16.30
N ALA A 159 9.96 9.00 15.15
CA ALA A 159 10.48 9.65 13.95
C ALA A 159 10.90 11.10 14.22
N GLY A 160 9.96 11.89 14.76
CA GLY A 160 10.12 13.32 15.04
C GLY A 160 11.18 13.65 16.10
N ARG A 161 11.30 12.84 17.18
CA ARG A 161 12.35 13.05 18.20
C ARG A 161 13.77 13.04 17.63
N HIS A 162 13.98 12.40 16.49
CA HIS A 162 15.27 12.31 15.84
C HIS A 162 15.35 13.12 14.53
N GLY A 163 14.46 14.11 14.34
CA GLY A 163 14.49 15.05 13.21
C GLY A 163 14.15 14.41 11.85
N ALA A 164 13.44 13.29 11.84
CA ALA A 164 13.02 12.61 10.62
C ALA A 164 11.49 12.57 10.49
N VAL A 165 11.00 12.53 9.25
CA VAL A 165 9.59 12.30 8.94
C VAL A 165 9.45 11.06 8.08
N ASN A 166 8.36 10.32 8.27
CA ASN A 166 8.07 9.11 7.51
C ASN A 166 6.56 8.98 7.23
N MET A 167 6.16 7.87 6.60
CA MET A 167 4.76 7.56 6.31
C MET A 167 3.87 7.62 7.57
N HIS A 168 4.37 7.13 8.72
CA HIS A 168 3.64 7.14 9.99
C HIS A 168 3.39 8.57 10.47
N THR A 169 4.30 9.51 10.21
CA THR A 169 4.11 10.94 10.51
C THR A 169 2.89 11.50 9.77
N LEU A 170 2.74 11.18 8.48
CA LEU A 170 1.63 11.67 7.67
C LEU A 170 0.30 11.09 8.14
N VAL A 171 0.24 9.77 8.40
CA VAL A 171 -0.95 9.10 8.95
C VAL A 171 -1.32 9.70 10.30
N ALA A 172 -0.38 9.75 11.24
CA ALA A 172 -0.63 10.28 12.58
C ALA A 172 -1.08 11.74 12.54
N MET A 173 -0.47 12.58 11.70
CA MET A 173 -0.87 13.98 11.58
C MET A 173 -2.24 14.12 10.94
N GLY A 174 -2.50 13.47 9.80
CA GLY A 174 -3.79 13.56 9.10
C GLY A 174 -4.96 13.07 9.95
N THR A 175 -4.81 11.92 10.62
CA THR A 175 -5.85 11.38 11.51
C THR A 175 -6.02 12.23 12.77
N THR A 176 -4.94 12.80 13.32
CA THR A 176 -5.05 13.69 14.51
C THR A 176 -5.73 15.00 14.17
N VAL A 177 -5.46 15.60 13.01
CA VAL A 177 -6.11 16.84 12.59
C VAL A 177 -7.61 16.60 12.41
N ALA A 178 -7.99 15.52 11.71
CA ALA A 178 -9.40 15.16 11.51
C ALA A 178 -10.12 14.85 12.84
N TYR A 179 -9.51 14.02 13.70
CA TYR A 179 -10.05 13.69 15.03
C TYR A 179 -10.12 14.91 15.94
N GLY A 180 -9.06 15.71 16.00
CA GLY A 180 -8.95 16.87 16.90
C GLY A 180 -9.94 17.97 16.54
N TYR A 181 -10.11 18.25 15.25
CA TYR A 181 -11.16 19.14 14.76
C TYR A 181 -12.55 18.65 15.18
N SER A 182 -12.84 17.37 14.92
CA SER A 182 -14.14 16.76 15.24
C SER A 182 -14.41 16.78 16.74
N ALA A 183 -13.41 16.44 17.56
CA ALA A 183 -13.51 16.48 19.02
C ALA A 183 -13.74 17.91 19.55
N PHE A 184 -13.08 18.92 18.96
CA PHE A 184 -13.29 20.31 19.33
C PHE A 184 -14.72 20.77 19.04
N VAL A 185 -15.23 20.47 17.83
CA VAL A 185 -16.61 20.79 17.43
C VAL A 185 -17.64 20.08 18.31
N THR A 186 -17.40 18.81 18.67
CA THR A 186 -18.32 18.04 19.53
C THR A 186 -18.33 18.53 20.98
N LEU A 187 -17.18 18.86 21.56
CA LEU A 187 -17.06 19.25 22.97
C LEU A 187 -17.41 20.73 23.21
N TRP A 188 -17.06 21.61 22.27
CA TRP A 188 -17.26 23.06 22.38
C TRP A 188 -17.93 23.69 21.14
N PRO A 189 -19.15 23.28 20.78
CA PRO A 189 -19.83 23.76 19.58
C PRO A 189 -20.02 25.29 19.57
N ALA A 190 -20.40 25.89 20.71
CA ALA A 190 -20.57 27.35 20.81
C ALA A 190 -19.24 28.14 20.64
N ALA A 191 -18.09 27.52 20.91
CA ALA A 191 -16.79 28.14 20.63
C ALA A 191 -16.40 27.98 19.16
N ALA A 192 -16.71 26.82 18.57
CA ALA A 192 -16.49 26.57 17.14
C ALA A 192 -17.32 27.51 16.27
N GLU A 193 -18.59 27.73 16.63
CA GLU A 193 -19.50 28.64 15.93
C GLU A 193 -19.04 30.09 16.00
N ARG A 194 -18.63 30.58 17.17
CA ARG A 194 -18.01 31.91 17.33
C ARG A 194 -16.73 32.08 16.52
N ALA A 195 -15.98 31.00 16.31
CA ALA A 195 -14.79 30.98 15.46
C ALA A 195 -15.11 30.85 13.96
N GLY A 196 -16.39 30.76 13.56
CA GLY A 196 -16.82 30.56 12.17
C GLY A 196 -16.45 29.19 11.61
N LEU A 197 -16.27 28.18 12.48
CA LEU A 197 -15.95 26.81 12.08
C LEU A 197 -17.23 26.01 11.82
N PRO A 198 -17.26 25.16 10.78
CA PRO A 198 -18.40 24.32 10.49
C PRO A 198 -18.59 23.28 11.55
N LEU A 199 -19.85 23.00 11.80
CA LEU A 199 -20.26 22.06 12.84
C LEU A 199 -20.29 20.60 12.35
N HIS A 200 -19.77 20.39 11.14
CA HIS A 200 -19.50 19.08 10.55
C HIS A 200 -18.38 18.35 11.30
N VAL A 201 -18.53 17.04 11.49
CA VAL A 201 -17.48 16.19 12.09
C VAL A 201 -16.91 15.23 11.05
N TYR A 202 -15.68 14.76 11.31
CA TYR A 202 -14.84 13.97 10.41
C TYR A 202 -14.20 12.77 11.13
N PHE A 203 -14.83 12.27 12.20
CA PHE A 203 -14.30 11.13 12.96
C PHE A 203 -14.20 9.86 12.10
N GLU A 204 -15.17 9.67 11.19
CA GLU A 204 -15.22 8.55 10.25
C GLU A 204 -14.01 8.54 9.32
N ILE A 205 -13.53 9.71 8.88
CA ILE A 205 -12.33 9.83 8.05
C ILE A 205 -11.12 9.32 8.83
N SER A 206 -10.96 9.73 10.08
CA SER A 206 -9.86 9.29 10.93
C SER A 206 -9.86 7.77 11.14
N VAL A 207 -11.03 7.22 11.50
CA VAL A 207 -11.24 5.79 11.77
C VAL A 207 -11.00 4.95 10.50
N VAL A 208 -11.58 5.34 9.37
CA VAL A 208 -11.47 4.62 8.10
C VAL A 208 -10.03 4.64 7.58
N VAL A 209 -9.33 5.78 7.67
CA VAL A 209 -7.91 5.86 7.26
C VAL A 209 -7.07 4.88 8.09
N ILE A 210 -7.24 4.85 9.42
CA ILE A 210 -6.54 3.90 10.29
C ILE A 210 -6.85 2.45 9.88
N ALA A 211 -8.11 2.11 9.61
CA ALA A 211 -8.50 0.78 9.14
C ALA A 211 -7.80 0.39 7.83
N LEU A 212 -7.80 1.27 6.84
CA LEU A 212 -7.24 0.97 5.52
C LEU A 212 -5.71 0.82 5.56
N VAL A 213 -5.03 1.65 6.35
CA VAL A 213 -3.58 1.49 6.57
C VAL A 213 -3.29 0.17 7.29
N LEU A 214 -4.07 -0.21 8.30
CA LEU A 214 -3.94 -1.50 8.97
C LEU A 214 -4.27 -2.68 8.04
N MET A 215 -5.22 -2.53 7.12
CA MET A 215 -5.50 -3.53 6.10
C MET A 215 -4.31 -3.70 5.15
N GLY A 216 -3.66 -2.60 4.76
CA GLY A 216 -2.39 -2.63 4.01
C GLY A 216 -1.31 -3.42 4.75
N ARG A 217 -1.09 -3.14 6.05
CA ARG A 217 -0.13 -3.88 6.89
C ARG A 217 -0.51 -5.34 7.09
N TRP A 218 -1.81 -5.65 7.16
CA TRP A 218 -2.27 -7.04 7.21
C TRP A 218 -1.99 -7.78 5.90
N MET A 219 -2.25 -7.13 4.76
CA MET A 219 -1.91 -7.68 3.44
C MET A 219 -0.40 -7.91 3.31
N GLU A 220 0.41 -6.98 3.82
CA GLU A 220 1.86 -7.11 3.91
C GLU A 220 2.28 -8.33 4.72
N ALA A 221 1.84 -8.41 5.97
CA ALA A 221 2.17 -9.52 6.87
C ALA A 221 1.68 -10.87 6.29
N ARG A 222 0.50 -10.89 5.66
CA ARG A 222 -0.04 -12.08 4.98
C ARG A 222 0.76 -12.46 3.74
N ALA A 223 1.14 -11.50 2.92
CA ALA A 223 1.96 -11.74 1.73
C ALA A 223 3.34 -12.26 2.15
N ARG A 224 3.91 -11.67 3.20
CA ARG A 224 5.17 -12.10 3.81
C ARG A 224 5.12 -13.54 4.30
N LYS A 225 4.14 -13.86 5.17
CA LYS A 225 3.89 -15.24 5.66
C LYS A 225 3.76 -16.25 4.51
N ARG A 226 2.95 -15.95 3.50
CA ARG A 226 2.71 -16.85 2.35
C ARG A 226 3.93 -17.07 1.47
N THR A 227 4.94 -16.22 1.55
CA THR A 227 6.12 -16.34 0.69
C THR A 227 7.29 -16.95 1.47
N THR A 228 7.36 -16.75 2.79
CA THR A 228 8.24 -17.53 3.68
C THR A 228 7.89 -19.03 3.66
N SER A 229 6.67 -19.42 3.27
CA SER A 229 6.27 -20.83 3.21
C SER A 229 7.02 -21.65 2.17
N ALA A 230 7.53 -21.06 1.08
CA ALA A 230 8.30 -21.81 0.07
C ALA A 230 9.66 -22.29 0.62
N ILE A 231 10.32 -21.46 1.44
CA ILE A 231 11.53 -21.83 2.17
C ILE A 231 11.20 -22.88 3.24
N ARG A 232 10.07 -22.72 3.93
CA ARG A 232 9.62 -23.71 4.92
C ARG A 232 9.29 -25.06 4.29
N GLU A 233 8.74 -25.07 3.08
CA GLU A 233 8.48 -26.31 2.34
C GLU A 233 9.80 -27.03 2.02
N LEU A 234 10.88 -26.29 1.76
CA LEU A 234 12.24 -26.83 1.64
C LEU A 234 12.79 -27.34 2.99
N LEU A 235 12.61 -26.60 4.09
CA LEU A 235 13.02 -27.03 5.44
C LEU A 235 12.29 -28.27 5.92
N GLY A 236 10.98 -28.38 5.62
CA GLY A 236 10.16 -29.56 5.88
C GLY A 236 10.59 -30.80 5.09
N LEU A 237 11.52 -30.67 4.13
CA LEU A 237 12.10 -31.83 3.46
C LEU A 237 13.13 -32.54 4.31
N ARG A 238 13.74 -31.88 5.31
CA ARG A 238 14.84 -32.42 6.11
C ARG A 238 14.40 -33.67 6.89
N PRO A 239 15.09 -34.81 6.70
CA PRO A 239 14.80 -36.02 7.47
C PRO A 239 15.14 -35.83 8.95
N LYS A 240 14.30 -36.35 9.85
CA LYS A 240 14.52 -36.27 11.31
C LYS A 240 15.49 -37.34 11.83
N THR A 241 15.60 -38.45 11.11
CA THR A 241 16.45 -39.59 11.50
C THR A 241 17.33 -40.03 10.34
N ALA A 242 18.42 -40.70 10.68
CA ALA A 242 19.35 -41.35 9.76
C ALA A 242 19.67 -42.75 10.25
N ARG A 243 19.90 -43.67 9.32
CA ARG A 243 20.23 -45.07 9.63
C ARG A 243 21.73 -45.31 9.44
N VAL A 244 22.48 -45.15 10.51
CA VAL A 244 23.94 -45.25 10.51
C VAL A 244 24.36 -46.71 10.76
N LEU A 245 25.34 -47.19 9.99
CA LEU A 245 26.01 -48.47 10.16
C LEU A 245 27.17 -48.28 11.14
N ARG A 246 26.96 -48.69 12.40
CA ARG A 246 28.01 -48.71 13.44
C ARG A 246 28.38 -50.16 13.74
N GLY A 247 29.53 -50.61 13.25
CA GLY A 247 29.90 -52.04 13.26
C GLY A 247 29.07 -52.84 12.26
N ASP A 248 28.55 -54.00 12.66
CA ASP A 248 27.68 -54.87 11.83
C ASP A 248 26.17 -54.57 11.98
N ALA A 249 25.80 -53.54 12.74
CA ALA A 249 24.40 -53.22 13.04
C ALA A 249 23.95 -51.88 12.42
N GLU A 250 22.74 -51.87 11.87
CA GLU A 250 22.03 -50.65 11.46
C GLU A 250 21.36 -50.02 12.69
N VAL A 251 21.76 -48.80 13.05
CA VAL A 251 21.18 -48.04 14.18
C VAL A 251 20.52 -46.78 13.63
N GLU A 252 19.26 -46.56 14.01
CA GLU A 252 18.55 -45.32 13.70
C GLU A 252 18.88 -44.26 14.75
N VAL A 253 19.42 -43.12 14.31
CA VAL A 253 19.82 -41.99 15.17
C VAL A 253 19.14 -40.71 14.69
N PRO A 254 18.94 -39.70 15.56
CA PRO A 254 18.59 -38.34 15.13
C PRO A 254 19.60 -37.81 14.11
N VAL A 255 19.14 -37.04 13.12
CA VAL A 255 20.04 -36.54 12.06
C VAL A 255 21.14 -35.61 12.62
N GLU A 256 20.90 -35.00 13.77
CA GLU A 256 21.85 -34.14 14.50
C GLU A 256 23.02 -34.92 15.11
N GLU A 257 22.88 -36.24 15.30
CA GLU A 257 23.92 -37.11 15.85
C GLU A 257 24.79 -37.75 14.75
N VAL A 258 24.51 -37.48 13.48
CA VAL A 258 25.27 -37.98 12.33
C VAL A 258 26.56 -37.18 12.19
N ALA A 259 27.69 -37.86 12.11
CA ALA A 259 29.00 -37.25 11.92
C ALA A 259 29.50 -37.42 10.48
N VAL A 260 30.36 -36.50 10.04
CA VAL A 260 31.10 -36.65 8.77
C VAL A 260 31.91 -37.96 8.83
N GLY A 261 31.82 -38.77 7.78
CA GLY A 261 32.46 -40.07 7.69
C GLY A 261 31.58 -41.27 8.10
N ASP A 262 30.42 -41.04 8.73
CA ASP A 262 29.47 -42.11 9.06
C ASP A 262 28.97 -42.82 7.79
N LEU A 263 28.82 -44.15 7.86
CA LEU A 263 28.21 -44.94 6.79
C LEU A 263 26.71 -45.02 7.02
N ILE A 264 25.91 -44.63 6.03
CA ILE A 264 24.45 -44.52 6.13
C ILE A 264 23.82 -45.42 5.09
N ARG A 265 22.86 -46.25 5.52
CA ARG A 265 22.06 -47.07 4.62
C ARG A 265 20.82 -46.28 4.18
N VAL A 266 20.63 -46.13 2.87
CA VAL A 266 19.43 -45.51 2.29
C VAL A 266 18.65 -46.54 1.48
N ARG A 267 17.41 -46.81 1.87
CA ARG A 267 16.52 -47.79 1.22
C ARG A 267 15.66 -47.15 0.12
N PRO A 268 15.11 -47.95 -0.81
CA PRO A 268 14.17 -47.43 -1.81
C PRO A 268 12.98 -46.73 -1.13
N GLY A 269 12.65 -45.53 -1.61
CA GLY A 269 11.59 -44.67 -1.07
C GLY A 269 12.00 -43.81 0.13
N GLU A 270 13.17 -44.03 0.73
CA GLU A 270 13.68 -43.19 1.82
C GLU A 270 14.27 -41.88 1.28
N LYS A 271 14.18 -40.83 2.09
CA LYS A 271 14.94 -39.59 1.86
C LYS A 271 16.37 -39.78 2.30
N ILE A 272 17.29 -39.16 1.58
CA ILE A 272 18.71 -39.13 1.94
C ILE A 272 18.89 -38.17 3.12
N SER A 273 19.44 -38.63 4.25
CA SER A 273 19.46 -37.85 5.50
C SER A 273 20.42 -36.65 5.49
N VAL A 274 21.60 -36.82 4.90
CA VAL A 274 22.68 -35.82 4.84
C VAL A 274 23.41 -35.94 3.49
N ASP A 275 24.31 -35.02 3.18
CA ASP A 275 25.11 -35.09 1.95
C ASP A 275 26.20 -36.15 2.09
N GLY A 276 26.50 -36.86 1.01
CA GLY A 276 27.53 -37.90 1.05
C GLY A 276 27.86 -38.51 -0.31
N VAL A 277 28.68 -39.56 -0.30
CA VAL A 277 29.12 -40.28 -1.51
C VAL A 277 28.75 -41.75 -1.40
N VAL A 278 28.24 -42.35 -2.48
CA VAL A 278 27.92 -43.79 -2.51
C VAL A 278 29.18 -44.62 -2.35
N THR A 279 29.23 -45.48 -1.34
CA THR A 279 30.32 -46.43 -1.12
C THR A 279 29.98 -47.85 -1.57
N ALA A 280 28.68 -48.19 -1.65
CA ALA A 280 28.23 -49.49 -2.13
C ALA A 280 26.82 -49.42 -2.74
N GLY A 281 26.62 -50.09 -3.87
CA GLY A 281 25.32 -50.23 -4.54
C GLY A 281 25.05 -49.20 -5.63
N SER A 282 23.83 -49.23 -6.18
CA SER A 282 23.38 -48.23 -7.17
C SER A 282 21.90 -47.90 -6.98
N THR A 283 21.52 -46.68 -7.36
CA THR A 283 20.17 -46.18 -7.23
C THR A 283 19.77 -45.20 -8.35
N THR A 284 18.48 -44.88 -8.45
CA THR A 284 18.01 -43.64 -9.07
C THR A 284 17.47 -42.71 -7.99
N VAL A 285 17.89 -41.44 -8.04
CA VAL A 285 17.56 -40.41 -7.06
C VAL A 285 16.70 -39.36 -7.74
N ASP A 286 15.61 -38.98 -7.08
CA ASP A 286 14.80 -37.85 -7.49
C ASP A 286 15.31 -36.59 -6.78
N GLU A 287 15.96 -35.75 -7.56
CA GLU A 287 16.54 -34.47 -7.15
C GLU A 287 15.65 -33.28 -7.54
N SER A 288 14.42 -33.53 -8.05
CA SER A 288 13.53 -32.51 -8.62
C SER A 288 13.18 -31.38 -7.65
N MET A 289 13.12 -31.67 -6.36
CA MET A 289 12.78 -30.71 -5.31
C MET A 289 13.88 -29.67 -5.06
N ILE A 290 15.12 -29.96 -5.44
CA ILE A 290 16.30 -29.11 -5.19
C ILE A 290 16.87 -28.56 -6.50
N THR A 291 16.97 -29.40 -7.52
CA THR A 291 17.56 -29.05 -8.83
C THR A 291 16.52 -28.54 -9.84
N GLY A 292 15.23 -28.82 -9.61
CA GLY A 292 14.15 -28.51 -10.54
C GLY A 292 14.04 -29.48 -11.74
N GLU A 293 14.94 -30.47 -11.85
CA GLU A 293 14.93 -31.44 -12.95
C GLU A 293 13.89 -32.54 -12.71
N SER A 294 12.95 -32.74 -13.64
CA SER A 294 11.83 -33.69 -13.45
C SER A 294 12.22 -35.17 -13.55
N MET A 295 13.40 -35.49 -14.07
CA MET A 295 13.83 -36.87 -14.36
C MET A 295 14.77 -37.40 -13.27
N PRO A 296 14.51 -38.57 -12.68
CA PRO A 296 15.42 -39.16 -11.70
C PRO A 296 16.80 -39.45 -12.29
N VAL A 297 17.85 -39.10 -11.54
CA VAL A 297 19.25 -39.24 -11.93
C VAL A 297 19.80 -40.56 -11.39
N ARG A 298 20.55 -41.31 -12.20
CA ARG A 298 21.19 -42.56 -11.75
C ARG A 298 22.47 -42.24 -10.97
N ARG A 299 22.68 -42.95 -9.85
CA ARG A 299 23.85 -42.83 -8.97
C ARG A 299 24.43 -44.21 -8.65
N GLY A 300 25.74 -44.38 -8.79
CA GLY A 300 26.50 -45.59 -8.47
C GLY A 300 27.65 -45.31 -7.50
N GLU A 301 28.46 -46.31 -7.21
CA GLU A 301 29.64 -46.17 -6.34
C GLU A 301 30.55 -45.03 -6.80
N GLY A 302 30.93 -44.16 -5.86
CA GLY A 302 31.71 -42.94 -6.13
C GLY A 302 30.88 -41.70 -6.45
N ASP A 303 29.59 -41.83 -6.77
CA ASP A 303 28.74 -40.68 -7.08
C ASP A 303 28.27 -39.94 -5.80
N PRO A 304 28.13 -38.61 -5.85
CA PRO A 304 27.58 -37.82 -4.76
C PRO A 304 26.06 -37.98 -4.63
N LEU A 305 25.58 -37.85 -3.40
CA LEU A 305 24.18 -37.85 -3.00
C LEU A 305 23.88 -36.59 -2.19
N ILE A 306 22.83 -35.88 -2.58
CA ILE A 306 22.40 -34.64 -1.93
C ILE A 306 21.35 -34.98 -0.87
N GLY A 307 21.51 -34.45 0.34
CA GLY A 307 20.57 -34.60 1.44
C GLY A 307 19.18 -34.07 1.08
N SER A 308 18.16 -34.69 1.68
CA SER A 308 16.72 -34.44 1.47
C SER A 308 16.16 -34.79 0.08
N THR A 309 16.99 -35.29 -0.85
CA THR A 309 16.52 -35.92 -2.09
C THR A 309 15.94 -37.31 -1.82
N VAL A 310 15.18 -37.86 -2.78
CA VAL A 310 14.44 -39.12 -2.58
C VAL A 310 15.11 -40.25 -3.34
N ASN A 311 15.54 -41.29 -2.63
CA ASN A 311 15.96 -42.55 -3.26
C ASN A 311 14.72 -43.23 -3.88
N ARG A 312 14.70 -43.46 -5.19
CA ARG A 312 13.57 -44.11 -5.88
C ARG A 312 13.72 -45.62 -5.93
N THR A 313 14.86 -46.11 -6.43
CA THR A 313 15.05 -47.54 -6.73
C THR A 313 16.42 -48.02 -6.28
N GLY A 314 16.51 -49.15 -5.59
CA GLY A 314 17.79 -49.68 -5.12
C GLY A 314 18.15 -49.22 -3.71
N SER A 315 19.01 -49.99 -3.06
CA SER A 315 19.51 -49.71 -1.71
C SER A 315 20.99 -49.37 -1.83
N VAL A 316 21.41 -48.28 -1.21
CA VAL A 316 22.80 -47.82 -1.25
C VAL A 316 23.34 -47.60 0.16
N VAL A 317 24.63 -47.82 0.31
CA VAL A 317 25.40 -47.35 1.46
C VAL A 317 26.18 -46.13 1.01
N MET A 318 26.06 -45.04 1.76
CA MET A 318 26.76 -43.79 1.51
C MET A 318 27.62 -43.40 2.69
N ARG A 319 28.71 -42.68 2.44
CA ARG A 319 29.53 -42.04 3.48
C ARG A 319 29.14 -40.58 3.58
N ALA A 320 28.79 -40.11 4.77
CA ALA A 320 28.46 -38.71 5.01
C ALA A 320 29.67 -37.81 4.72
N THR A 321 29.49 -36.75 3.94
CA THR A 321 30.52 -35.75 3.62
C THR A 321 30.21 -34.39 4.24
N ALA A 322 28.93 -34.03 4.39
CA ALA A 322 28.52 -32.80 5.06
C ALA A 322 27.24 -33.03 5.89
N VAL A 323 27.17 -32.45 7.09
CA VAL A 323 26.08 -32.64 8.07
C VAL A 323 25.66 -31.31 8.68
N GLY A 324 24.45 -31.23 9.24
CA GLY A 324 23.96 -30.01 9.88
C GLY A 324 23.90 -28.80 8.94
N GLN A 325 24.55 -27.69 9.34
CA GLN A 325 24.59 -26.42 8.60
C GLN A 325 25.44 -26.48 7.32
N ASP A 326 26.27 -27.51 7.19
CA ASP A 326 27.16 -27.68 6.03
C ASP A 326 26.49 -28.46 4.88
N THR A 327 25.27 -28.96 5.09
CA THR A 327 24.51 -29.63 4.02
C THR A 327 24.06 -28.65 2.94
N THR A 328 23.95 -29.14 1.70
CA THR A 328 23.49 -28.38 0.52
C THR A 328 22.15 -27.69 0.80
N LEU A 329 21.20 -28.38 1.44
CA LEU A 329 19.91 -27.80 1.81
C LEU A 329 20.04 -26.66 2.84
N ALA A 330 20.89 -26.82 3.87
CA ALA A 330 21.10 -25.77 4.86
C ALA A 330 21.78 -24.53 4.26
N GLN A 331 22.73 -24.74 3.35
CA GLN A 331 23.37 -23.67 2.58
C GLN A 331 22.35 -22.94 1.69
N ILE A 332 21.46 -23.67 1.02
CA ILE A 332 20.34 -23.10 0.26
C ILE A 332 19.47 -22.21 1.15
N VAL A 333 19.06 -22.71 2.32
CA VAL A 333 18.22 -21.94 3.25
C VAL A 333 18.90 -20.66 3.69
N ARG A 334 20.17 -20.74 4.13
CA ARG A 334 20.95 -19.58 4.57
C ARG A 334 21.05 -18.51 3.47
N LEU A 335 21.39 -18.91 2.25
CA LEU A 335 21.50 -17.98 1.12
C LEU A 335 20.16 -17.30 0.79
N VAL A 336 19.05 -18.03 0.87
CA VAL A 336 17.72 -17.44 0.64
C VAL A 336 17.33 -16.47 1.76
N GLU A 337 17.66 -16.77 3.02
CA GLU A 337 17.43 -15.88 4.16
C GLU A 337 18.26 -14.60 4.09
N GLU A 338 19.55 -14.71 3.75
CA GLU A 338 20.45 -13.58 3.48
C GLU A 338 19.88 -12.70 2.35
N ALA A 339 19.39 -13.34 1.28
CA ALA A 339 18.82 -12.64 0.15
C ALA A 339 17.54 -11.86 0.48
N GLN A 340 16.68 -12.43 1.31
CA GLN A 340 15.48 -11.75 1.82
C GLN A 340 15.82 -10.56 2.73
N GLY A 341 17.04 -10.51 3.27
CA GLY A 341 17.52 -9.43 4.13
C GLY A 341 18.26 -8.30 3.46
N SER A 342 18.91 -8.57 2.34
CA SER A 342 19.67 -7.58 1.59
C SER A 342 18.78 -6.48 0.97
N LYS A 343 19.26 -5.23 0.98
CA LYS A 343 18.51 -4.06 0.46
C LYS A 343 18.87 -3.73 -0.98
N ALA A 344 17.97 -4.03 -1.91
CA ALA A 344 18.06 -3.62 -3.30
C ALA A 344 18.17 -2.08 -3.48
N PRO A 345 18.93 -1.56 -4.46
CA PRO A 345 19.04 -0.12 -4.73
C PRO A 345 17.70 0.59 -4.99
N LEU A 346 16.71 -0.05 -5.63
CA LEU A 346 15.36 0.50 -5.84
C LEU A 346 14.61 0.68 -4.51
N GLN A 347 14.88 -0.13 -3.49
CA GLN A 347 14.35 0.11 -2.15
C GLN A 347 14.91 1.41 -1.56
N ARG A 348 16.21 1.68 -1.77
CA ARG A 348 16.86 2.94 -1.36
C ARG A 348 16.27 4.15 -2.10
N LEU A 349 15.89 3.98 -3.38
CA LEU A 349 15.20 5.02 -4.15
C LEU A 349 13.82 5.36 -3.54
N ALA A 350 12.98 4.36 -3.28
CA ALA A 350 11.67 4.57 -2.64
C ALA A 350 11.79 5.29 -1.29
N ASP A 351 12.82 4.92 -0.53
CA ASP A 351 13.21 5.48 0.75
C ASP A 351 13.71 6.93 0.68
N THR A 352 14.35 7.31 -0.42
CA THR A 352 14.84 8.67 -0.69
C THR A 352 13.70 9.56 -1.16
N VAL A 353 12.88 9.06 -2.08
CA VAL A 353 11.69 9.76 -2.56
C VAL A 353 10.75 10.07 -1.41
N SER A 354 10.49 9.11 -0.50
CA SER A 354 9.67 9.33 0.69
C SER A 354 10.20 10.45 1.59
N GLY A 355 11.53 10.55 1.74
CA GLY A 355 12.19 11.54 2.59
C GLY A 355 12.00 12.99 2.11
N TRP A 356 11.84 13.20 0.80
CA TRP A 356 11.54 14.52 0.23
C TRP A 356 10.05 14.75 0.00
N PHE A 357 9.33 13.70 -0.38
CA PHE A 357 7.91 13.74 -0.68
C PHE A 357 7.05 14.12 0.53
N VAL A 358 7.33 13.56 1.72
CA VAL A 358 6.55 13.88 2.93
C VAL A 358 6.66 15.37 3.31
N PRO A 359 7.86 15.98 3.43
CA PRO A 359 7.97 17.43 3.63
C PRO A 359 7.29 18.25 2.53
N ALA A 360 7.42 17.86 1.26
CA ALA A 360 6.78 18.56 0.16
C ALA A 360 5.26 18.57 0.29
N VAL A 361 4.65 17.43 0.62
CA VAL A 361 3.21 17.29 0.87
C VAL A 361 2.76 18.15 2.04
N ILE A 362 3.51 18.16 3.15
CA ILE A 362 3.19 19.02 4.30
C ILE A 362 3.23 20.50 3.86
N GLY A 363 4.25 20.89 3.09
CA GLY A 363 4.33 22.23 2.50
C GLY A 363 3.14 22.56 1.61
N VAL A 364 2.72 21.64 0.74
CA VAL A 364 1.53 21.80 -0.12
C VAL A 364 0.25 21.88 0.72
N ALA A 365 0.11 21.10 1.79
CA ALA A 365 -1.05 21.16 2.67
C ALA A 365 -1.14 22.50 3.41
N VAL A 366 -0.01 22.99 3.93
CA VAL A 366 0.07 24.32 4.57
C VAL A 366 -0.21 25.43 3.57
N LEU A 367 0.34 25.34 2.36
CA LEU A 367 0.06 26.30 1.29
C LEU A 367 -1.41 26.27 0.89
N THR A 368 -2.00 25.08 0.72
CA THR A 368 -3.41 24.88 0.39
C THR A 368 -4.29 25.52 1.46
N PHE A 369 -4.04 25.21 2.74
CA PHE A 369 -4.71 25.85 3.87
C PHE A 369 -4.61 27.38 3.79
N GLY A 370 -3.41 27.93 3.59
CA GLY A 370 -3.18 29.38 3.53
C GLY A 370 -3.90 30.04 2.36
N VAL A 371 -3.84 29.45 1.17
CA VAL A 371 -4.52 29.98 -0.03
C VAL A 371 -6.03 30.03 0.19
N TRP A 372 -6.63 28.94 0.68
CA TRP A 372 -8.08 28.89 0.89
C TRP A 372 -8.55 29.70 2.10
N ALA A 373 -7.73 29.81 3.15
CA ALA A 373 -8.03 30.68 4.28
C ALA A 373 -8.02 32.17 3.89
N LEU A 374 -7.16 32.58 2.95
CA LEU A 374 -7.02 33.97 2.50
C LEU A 374 -7.95 34.34 1.34
N PHE A 375 -8.08 33.46 0.35
CA PHE A 375 -8.75 33.72 -0.94
C PHE A 375 -9.99 32.83 -1.19
N GLY A 376 -10.37 31.98 -0.23
CA GLY A 376 -11.54 31.13 -0.36
C GLY A 376 -12.87 31.89 -0.35
N PRO A 377 -13.99 31.22 -0.66
CA PRO A 377 -15.33 31.80 -0.63
C PRO A 377 -15.65 32.48 0.73
N ASP A 378 -16.33 33.62 0.71
CA ASP A 378 -16.52 34.50 1.89
C ASP A 378 -17.13 33.81 3.12
N GLN A 379 -17.96 32.78 2.91
CA GLN A 379 -18.51 31.96 3.99
C GLN A 379 -17.61 30.75 4.25
N GLY A 380 -17.02 30.64 5.45
CA GLY A 380 -16.32 29.44 5.89
C GLY A 380 -14.92 29.22 5.28
N ARG A 381 -14.18 30.28 4.91
CA ARG A 381 -12.80 30.19 4.37
C ARG A 381 -11.88 29.26 5.18
N LEU A 382 -11.94 29.37 6.50
CA LEU A 382 -11.11 28.59 7.42
C LEU A 382 -11.46 27.11 7.35
N ALA A 383 -12.76 26.78 7.29
CA ALA A 383 -13.25 25.43 7.11
C ALA A 383 -12.75 24.79 5.84
N PHE A 384 -12.88 25.53 4.75
CA PHE A 384 -12.54 25.09 3.43
C PHE A 384 -11.03 24.82 3.33
N GLY A 385 -10.22 25.70 3.94
CA GLY A 385 -8.78 25.50 4.07
C GLY A 385 -8.43 24.27 4.92
N ILE A 386 -9.11 24.03 6.04
CA ILE A 386 -8.87 22.84 6.88
C ILE A 386 -9.24 21.56 6.12
N GLY A 387 -10.43 21.51 5.51
CA GLY A 387 -10.91 20.34 4.77
C GLY A 387 -10.00 19.97 3.58
N THR A 388 -9.60 20.96 2.78
CA THR A 388 -8.69 20.74 1.63
C THR A 388 -7.29 20.36 2.07
N ALA A 389 -6.76 20.94 3.15
CA ALA A 389 -5.47 20.54 3.70
C ALA A 389 -5.50 19.10 4.24
N ILE A 390 -6.55 18.71 4.96
CA ILE A 390 -6.75 17.32 5.41
C ILE A 390 -6.82 16.38 4.19
N ALA A 391 -7.58 16.75 3.15
CA ALA A 391 -7.68 15.94 1.93
C ALA A 391 -6.30 15.74 1.27
N VAL A 392 -5.47 16.79 1.18
CA VAL A 392 -4.08 16.73 0.67
C VAL A 392 -3.22 15.79 1.53
N LEU A 393 -3.27 15.91 2.85
CA LEU A 393 -2.49 15.06 3.75
C LEU A 393 -2.88 13.59 3.64
N ILE A 394 -4.18 13.31 3.54
CA ILE A 394 -4.72 11.95 3.42
C ILE A 394 -4.33 11.36 2.07
N ILE A 395 -4.67 12.02 0.96
CA ILE A 395 -4.43 11.46 -0.39
C ILE A 395 -2.94 11.22 -0.67
N ALA A 396 -2.07 11.98 -0.02
CA ALA A 396 -0.65 11.85 -0.20
C ALA A 396 -0.06 10.58 0.42
N CYS A 397 -0.75 9.85 1.31
CA CYS A 397 -0.15 8.70 1.98
C CYS A 397 0.17 7.55 1.00
N PRO A 398 1.47 7.23 0.74
CA PRO A 398 1.84 6.25 -0.26
C PRO A 398 1.91 4.85 0.37
N CYS A 399 0.78 4.33 0.86
CA CYS A 399 0.72 3.04 1.59
C CYS A 399 1.32 1.87 0.78
N ALA A 400 1.16 1.89 -0.54
CA ALA A 400 1.63 0.85 -1.44
C ALA A 400 3.16 0.88 -1.68
N LEU A 401 3.81 2.01 -1.38
CA LEU A 401 5.22 2.23 -1.66
C LEU A 401 6.14 1.30 -0.85
N GLY A 402 5.82 1.13 0.45
CA GLY A 402 6.54 0.21 1.32
C GLY A 402 6.39 -1.26 0.94
N LEU A 403 5.39 -1.59 0.10
CA LEU A 403 5.03 -2.96 -0.27
C LEU A 403 5.58 -3.38 -1.63
N ALA A 404 5.71 -2.44 -2.57
CA ALA A 404 6.04 -2.74 -3.96
C ALA A 404 7.34 -3.52 -4.12
N THR A 405 8.42 -3.03 -3.50
CA THR A 405 9.75 -3.61 -3.62
C THR A 405 9.88 -4.92 -2.84
N PRO A 406 9.57 -4.98 -1.53
CA PRO A 406 9.76 -6.20 -0.76
C PRO A 406 8.89 -7.36 -1.25
N THR A 407 7.64 -7.09 -1.62
CA THR A 407 6.73 -8.15 -2.11
C THR A 407 7.22 -8.73 -3.43
N ALA A 408 7.67 -7.90 -4.37
CA ALA A 408 8.16 -8.37 -5.66
C ALA A 408 9.48 -9.14 -5.54
N ILE A 409 10.43 -8.66 -4.72
CA ILE A 409 11.68 -9.38 -4.44
C ILE A 409 11.37 -10.74 -3.83
N MET A 410 10.55 -10.78 -2.78
CA MET A 410 10.23 -12.02 -2.07
C MET A 410 9.54 -13.06 -2.95
N VAL A 411 8.60 -12.63 -3.80
CA VAL A 411 7.94 -13.53 -4.77
C VAL A 411 8.92 -13.95 -5.87
N GLY A 412 9.81 -13.05 -6.31
CA GLY A 412 10.83 -13.31 -7.33
C GLY A 412 11.88 -14.32 -6.85
N THR A 413 12.47 -14.12 -5.68
CA THR A 413 13.47 -15.03 -5.08
C THR A 413 12.85 -16.37 -4.70
N GLY A 414 11.64 -16.38 -4.12
CA GLY A 414 10.91 -17.62 -3.85
C GLY A 414 10.67 -18.42 -5.14
N LYS A 415 10.32 -17.76 -6.24
CA LYS A 415 10.15 -18.43 -7.53
C LYS A 415 11.48 -18.87 -8.16
N ALA A 416 12.57 -18.15 -7.90
CA ALA A 416 13.92 -18.54 -8.34
C ALA A 416 14.37 -19.82 -7.63
N ALA A 417 14.16 -19.92 -6.31
CA ALA A 417 14.48 -21.10 -5.51
C ALA A 417 13.72 -22.35 -6.00
N GLU A 418 12.42 -22.23 -6.33
CA GLU A 418 11.63 -23.31 -6.97
C GLU A 418 12.22 -23.81 -8.30
N LEU A 419 13.07 -23.01 -8.96
CA LEU A 419 13.72 -23.33 -10.23
C LEU A 419 15.21 -23.72 -10.05
N GLY A 420 15.67 -23.94 -8.82
CA GLY A 420 17.08 -24.25 -8.53
C GLY A 420 18.03 -23.06 -8.75
N ILE A 421 17.51 -21.82 -8.72
CA ILE A 421 18.26 -20.58 -8.89
C ILE A 421 18.28 -19.85 -7.54
N LEU A 422 19.42 -19.88 -6.86
CA LEU A 422 19.64 -19.15 -5.63
C LEU A 422 20.18 -17.77 -5.96
N ILE A 423 19.64 -16.75 -5.33
CA ILE A 423 20.07 -15.37 -5.53
C ILE A 423 20.40 -14.86 -4.15
N SER A 424 21.64 -14.44 -3.88
CA SER A 424 22.11 -14.04 -2.55
C SER A 424 21.65 -12.64 -2.13
N GLY A 425 21.04 -11.86 -3.04
CA GLY A 425 20.43 -10.58 -2.66
C GLY A 425 19.61 -9.80 -3.68
N GLY A 426 18.93 -8.77 -3.20
CA GLY A 426 18.17 -7.81 -4.01
C GLY A 426 19.05 -7.01 -4.98
N ASP A 427 20.32 -6.81 -4.65
CA ASP A 427 21.32 -6.15 -5.49
C ASP A 427 21.64 -7.02 -6.72
N ALA A 428 21.83 -8.34 -6.51
CA ALA A 428 22.03 -9.31 -7.57
C ALA A 428 20.85 -9.33 -8.57
N LEU A 429 19.60 -9.26 -8.07
CA LEU A 429 18.41 -9.10 -8.92
C LEU A 429 18.46 -7.83 -9.78
N GLU A 430 18.97 -6.72 -9.25
CA GLU A 430 19.08 -5.49 -10.04
C GLU A 430 20.23 -5.49 -11.03
N GLN A 431 21.39 -6.02 -10.64
CA GLN A 431 22.56 -6.14 -11.51
C GLN A 431 22.25 -7.08 -12.68
N ALA A 432 21.61 -8.23 -12.42
CA ALA A 432 21.14 -9.15 -13.46
C ALA A 432 20.24 -8.47 -14.52
N ARG A 433 19.46 -7.44 -14.13
CA ARG A 433 18.68 -6.66 -15.11
C ARG A 433 19.55 -5.74 -15.95
N ARG A 434 20.61 -5.19 -15.40
CA ARG A 434 21.51 -4.20 -16.05
C ARG A 434 22.57 -4.84 -16.93
N LEU A 435 22.77 -6.14 -16.82
CA LEU A 435 23.74 -6.89 -17.63
C LEU A 435 23.64 -6.53 -19.11
N THR A 436 24.81 -6.28 -19.68
CA THR A 436 25.04 -6.14 -21.11
C THR A 436 25.86 -7.30 -21.65
N THR A 437 26.72 -7.89 -20.81
CA THR A 437 27.71 -8.88 -21.23
C THR A 437 27.73 -10.06 -20.26
N VAL A 438 27.85 -11.28 -20.79
CA VAL A 438 28.01 -12.51 -20.03
C VAL A 438 29.30 -13.19 -20.47
N VAL A 439 30.21 -13.41 -19.52
CA VAL A 439 31.47 -14.12 -19.70
C VAL A 439 31.29 -15.53 -19.13
N LEU A 440 31.41 -16.54 -19.98
CA LEU A 440 31.30 -17.94 -19.62
C LEU A 440 32.69 -18.56 -19.52
N ASP A 441 33.01 -19.20 -18.40
CA ASP A 441 34.19 -20.08 -18.36
C ASP A 441 33.98 -21.29 -19.29
N LYS A 442 35.06 -21.82 -19.86
CA LYS A 442 34.96 -23.00 -20.73
C LYS A 442 34.75 -24.28 -19.92
N THR A 443 35.71 -24.58 -19.04
CA THR A 443 35.84 -25.90 -18.42
C THR A 443 34.77 -26.06 -17.35
N GLY A 444 33.95 -27.10 -17.43
CA GLY A 444 32.93 -27.41 -16.42
C GLY A 444 31.69 -26.49 -16.44
N THR A 445 31.79 -25.32 -17.06
CA THR A 445 30.68 -24.43 -17.40
C THR A 445 30.11 -24.73 -18.78
N ILE A 446 30.78 -24.38 -19.90
CA ILE A 446 30.29 -24.70 -21.27
C ILE A 446 30.43 -26.19 -21.57
N THR A 447 31.48 -26.80 -21.05
CA THR A 447 31.79 -28.22 -21.18
C THR A 447 31.43 -28.99 -19.91
N ARG A 448 31.52 -30.31 -19.96
CA ARG A 448 31.24 -31.17 -18.79
C ARG A 448 32.34 -31.12 -17.73
N GLY A 449 33.50 -30.56 -18.05
CA GLY A 449 34.67 -30.49 -17.16
C GLY A 449 35.37 -31.83 -16.98
N ARG A 450 35.04 -32.81 -17.82
CA ARG A 450 35.62 -34.16 -17.80
C ARG A 450 35.90 -34.61 -19.24
N PRO A 451 37.10 -35.13 -19.51
CA PRO A 451 37.46 -35.63 -20.82
C PRO A 451 36.53 -36.78 -21.25
N GLY A 452 36.19 -36.81 -22.52
CA GLY A 452 35.42 -37.85 -23.17
C GLY A 452 36.01 -38.18 -24.52
N VAL A 453 35.77 -39.42 -24.99
CA VAL A 453 36.18 -39.83 -26.34
C VAL A 453 35.29 -39.12 -27.37
N THR A 454 35.88 -38.25 -28.19
CA THR A 454 35.17 -37.51 -29.25
C THR A 454 35.33 -38.17 -30.61
N HIS A 455 36.49 -38.76 -30.88
CA HIS A 455 36.78 -39.45 -32.14
C HIS A 455 37.40 -40.81 -31.89
N LEU A 456 36.99 -41.78 -32.68
CA LEU A 456 37.60 -43.10 -32.70
C LEU A 456 37.94 -43.43 -34.15
N ALA A 457 39.24 -43.46 -34.45
CA ALA A 457 39.75 -43.63 -35.81
C ALA A 457 40.63 -44.88 -35.88
N PRO A 458 40.04 -46.07 -36.12
CA PRO A 458 40.81 -47.29 -36.29
C PRO A 458 41.60 -47.28 -37.61
N ALA A 459 42.74 -47.95 -37.62
CA ALA A 459 43.51 -48.21 -38.83
C ALA A 459 42.74 -49.20 -39.76
N PRO A 460 43.01 -49.19 -41.07
CA PRO A 460 42.35 -50.10 -42.00
C PRO A 460 42.52 -51.57 -41.58
N GLY A 461 41.40 -52.28 -41.42
CA GLY A 461 41.39 -53.69 -40.99
C GLY A 461 41.35 -53.92 -39.47
N VAL A 462 41.28 -52.87 -38.66
CA VAL A 462 41.05 -52.94 -37.21
C VAL A 462 39.61 -52.58 -36.91
N ASP A 463 38.92 -53.37 -36.08
CA ASP A 463 37.58 -53.05 -35.62
C ASP A 463 37.60 -51.96 -34.54
N ALA A 464 36.61 -51.05 -34.60
CA ALA A 464 36.51 -49.90 -33.70
C ALA A 464 36.27 -50.33 -32.25
N ASP A 465 35.39 -51.30 -32.02
CA ASP A 465 35.06 -51.79 -30.69
C ASP A 465 36.19 -52.66 -30.14
N GLU A 466 36.87 -53.43 -31.01
CA GLU A 466 38.09 -54.15 -30.66
C GLU A 466 39.18 -53.17 -30.18
N LEU A 467 39.48 -52.12 -30.96
CA LEU A 467 40.46 -51.10 -30.59
C LEU A 467 40.12 -50.46 -29.23
N LEU A 468 38.86 -50.04 -29.05
CA LEU A 468 38.40 -49.42 -27.81
C LEU A 468 38.49 -50.36 -26.62
N ALA A 469 38.14 -51.64 -26.78
CA ALA A 469 38.18 -52.64 -25.71
C ALA A 469 39.62 -52.94 -25.24
N TYR A 470 40.58 -53.08 -26.16
CA TYR A 470 41.99 -53.31 -25.81
C TYR A 470 42.62 -52.10 -25.12
N VAL A 471 42.32 -50.88 -25.59
CA VAL A 471 42.84 -49.66 -24.95
C VAL A 471 42.18 -49.42 -23.60
N ALA A 472 40.87 -49.61 -23.47
CA ALA A 472 40.18 -49.49 -22.19
C ALA A 472 40.69 -50.52 -21.17
N ALA A 473 40.98 -51.74 -21.58
CA ALA A 473 41.62 -52.71 -20.70
C ALA A 473 43.02 -52.25 -20.27
N ALA A 474 43.85 -51.76 -21.20
CA ALA A 474 45.17 -51.20 -20.88
C ALA A 474 45.10 -49.99 -19.94
N GLU A 475 44.12 -49.11 -20.11
CA GLU A 475 43.91 -47.89 -19.31
C GLU A 475 43.17 -48.17 -17.98
N THR A 476 42.69 -49.40 -17.74
CA THR A 476 42.01 -49.74 -16.47
C THR A 476 42.94 -49.59 -15.26
N GLY A 477 44.26 -49.73 -15.45
CA GLY A 477 45.29 -49.48 -14.43
C GLY A 477 45.78 -48.03 -14.33
N SER A 478 45.25 -47.13 -15.16
CA SER A 478 45.69 -45.74 -15.30
C SER A 478 44.81 -44.81 -14.47
N GLU A 479 45.42 -43.99 -13.62
CA GLU A 479 44.74 -42.90 -12.87
C GLU A 479 44.64 -41.62 -13.71
N HIS A 480 45.06 -41.65 -14.98
CA HIS A 480 45.05 -40.46 -15.82
C HIS A 480 43.63 -40.15 -16.33
N PRO A 481 43.15 -38.89 -16.29
CA PRO A 481 41.80 -38.52 -16.74
C PRO A 481 41.45 -38.96 -18.18
N LEU A 482 42.46 -38.95 -19.07
CA LEU A 482 42.29 -39.45 -20.45
C LEU A 482 42.03 -40.96 -20.52
N GLY A 483 42.68 -41.75 -19.65
CA GLY A 483 42.48 -43.19 -19.56
C GLY A 483 41.10 -43.53 -19.02
N GLU A 484 40.66 -42.83 -17.97
CA GLU A 484 39.32 -42.95 -17.40
C GLU A 484 38.23 -42.65 -18.45
N ALA A 485 38.42 -41.62 -19.28
CA ALA A 485 37.50 -41.29 -20.37
C ALA A 485 37.33 -42.45 -21.38
N ILE A 486 38.43 -43.13 -21.72
CA ILE A 486 38.43 -44.26 -22.65
C ILE A 486 37.76 -45.49 -22.01
N VAL A 487 38.08 -45.78 -20.75
CA VAL A 487 37.46 -46.87 -19.96
C VAL A 487 35.95 -46.65 -19.84
N SER A 488 35.53 -45.44 -19.49
CA SER A 488 34.12 -45.09 -19.33
C SER A 488 33.36 -45.27 -20.64
N ARG A 489 33.93 -44.82 -21.77
CA ARG A 489 33.31 -44.99 -23.10
C ARG A 489 33.16 -46.45 -23.50
N ALA A 490 34.10 -47.32 -23.15
CA ALA A 490 34.03 -48.75 -23.42
C ALA A 490 32.94 -49.44 -22.56
N ARG A 491 32.84 -49.06 -21.29
CA ARG A 491 31.79 -49.56 -20.37
C ARG A 491 30.39 -49.12 -20.81
N GLU A 492 30.22 -47.86 -21.23
CA GLU A 492 28.96 -47.36 -21.79
C GLU A 492 28.55 -48.12 -23.07
N GLY A 493 29.53 -48.55 -23.86
CA GLY A 493 29.31 -49.40 -25.04
C GLY A 493 28.99 -50.86 -24.72
N GLY A 494 29.05 -51.28 -23.45
CA GLY A 494 28.83 -52.67 -23.05
C GLY A 494 29.93 -53.63 -23.53
N LEU A 495 31.14 -53.12 -23.79
CA LEU A 495 32.25 -53.92 -24.31
C LEU A 495 32.87 -54.81 -23.21
N SER A 496 33.14 -56.06 -23.55
CA SER A 496 33.86 -57.00 -22.68
C SER A 496 35.36 -56.70 -22.72
N LEU A 497 35.91 -56.19 -21.61
CA LEU A 497 37.32 -55.86 -21.51
C LEU A 497 38.18 -57.13 -21.33
N PRO A 498 39.22 -57.36 -22.17
CA PRO A 498 40.11 -58.50 -22.00
C PRO A 498 40.95 -58.40 -20.71
N GLN A 499 41.46 -59.53 -20.23
CA GLN A 499 42.28 -59.57 -19.02
C GLN A 499 43.63 -58.87 -19.24
N VAL A 500 44.01 -58.01 -18.28
CA VAL A 500 45.32 -57.36 -18.23
C VAL A 500 46.32 -58.30 -17.54
N GLU A 501 47.44 -58.57 -18.20
CA GLU A 501 48.52 -59.44 -17.71
C GLU A 501 49.69 -58.62 -17.16
N ARG A 502 50.01 -57.49 -17.80
CA ARG A 502 51.08 -56.56 -17.41
C ARG A 502 50.63 -55.12 -17.69
N PHE A 503 51.04 -54.19 -16.85
CA PHE A 503 50.76 -52.77 -16.99
C PHE A 503 51.96 -51.95 -16.53
N GLU A 504 52.36 -50.96 -17.33
CA GLU A 504 53.39 -49.98 -17.01
C GLU A 504 52.94 -48.60 -17.51
N ALA A 505 52.86 -47.63 -16.59
CA ALA A 505 52.65 -46.23 -16.96
C ALA A 505 54.00 -45.59 -17.30
N VAL A 506 54.09 -44.96 -18.47
CA VAL A 506 55.28 -44.26 -18.96
C VAL A 506 55.06 -42.74 -18.83
N PRO A 507 55.60 -42.08 -17.78
CA PRO A 507 55.31 -40.68 -17.50
C PRO A 507 55.60 -39.77 -18.69
N GLY A 508 54.64 -38.87 -18.99
CA GLY A 508 54.72 -37.93 -20.11
C GLY A 508 54.62 -38.56 -21.51
N HIS A 509 54.36 -39.87 -21.61
CA HIS A 509 54.30 -40.58 -22.88
C HIS A 509 53.00 -41.38 -23.07
N GLY A 510 52.55 -42.11 -22.05
CA GLY A 510 51.30 -42.89 -22.10
C GLY A 510 51.40 -44.18 -21.27
N VAL A 511 50.73 -45.24 -21.70
CA VAL A 511 50.71 -46.56 -21.05
C VAL A 511 51.17 -47.67 -21.99
N GLU A 512 51.82 -48.68 -21.40
CA GLU A 512 52.17 -49.95 -22.03
C GLU A 512 51.53 -51.09 -21.24
N ALA A 513 50.83 -51.98 -21.92
CA ALA A 513 50.15 -53.10 -21.28
C ALA A 513 50.21 -54.37 -22.12
N GLY A 514 50.10 -55.52 -21.47
CA GLY A 514 49.80 -56.80 -22.10
C GLY A 514 48.37 -57.16 -21.79
N VAL A 515 47.53 -57.26 -22.80
CA VAL A 515 46.08 -57.42 -22.69
C VAL A 515 45.66 -58.59 -23.57
N GLY A 516 45.10 -59.64 -22.98
CA GLY A 516 44.64 -60.84 -23.70
C GLY A 516 45.70 -61.47 -24.62
N GLY A 517 46.95 -61.57 -24.15
CA GLY A 517 48.09 -62.09 -24.93
C GLY A 517 48.66 -61.15 -26.01
N ARG A 518 48.15 -59.92 -26.17
CA ARG A 518 48.66 -58.90 -27.11
C ARG A 518 49.38 -57.77 -26.40
N SER A 519 50.35 -57.14 -27.06
CA SER A 519 51.03 -55.95 -26.57
C SER A 519 50.28 -54.68 -26.99
N VAL A 520 49.86 -53.85 -26.03
CA VAL A 520 49.13 -52.60 -26.25
C VAL A 520 49.98 -51.42 -25.82
N LEU A 521 50.12 -50.43 -26.70
CA LEU A 521 50.70 -49.12 -26.40
C LEU A 521 49.64 -48.06 -26.65
N ALA A 522 49.35 -47.20 -25.68
CA ALA A 522 48.43 -46.07 -25.83
C ALA A 522 49.10 -44.80 -25.31
N GLY A 523 49.27 -43.79 -26.16
CA GLY A 523 49.99 -42.58 -25.75
C GLY A 523 50.28 -41.60 -26.88
N ASN A 524 51.21 -40.69 -26.64
CA ASN A 524 51.62 -39.69 -27.62
C ASN A 524 52.57 -40.27 -28.69
N ILE A 525 52.87 -39.47 -29.71
CA ILE A 525 53.76 -39.89 -30.80
C ILE A 525 55.19 -40.22 -30.32
N ALA A 526 55.64 -39.65 -29.20
CA ALA A 526 56.95 -39.94 -28.63
C ALA A 526 57.00 -41.37 -28.05
N LEU A 527 55.90 -41.86 -27.46
CA LEU A 527 55.78 -43.25 -27.01
C LEU A 527 55.89 -44.22 -28.20
N MET A 528 55.22 -43.89 -29.31
CA MET A 528 55.22 -44.69 -30.53
C MET A 528 56.64 -44.78 -31.12
N ARG A 529 57.35 -43.64 -31.22
CA ARG A 529 58.74 -43.59 -31.70
C ARG A 529 59.70 -44.35 -30.80
N ARG A 530 59.52 -44.26 -29.47
CA ARG A 530 60.36 -44.97 -28.49
C ARG A 530 60.33 -46.48 -28.67
N HIS A 531 59.18 -47.04 -29.05
CA HIS A 531 58.99 -48.47 -29.28
C HIS A 531 59.20 -48.89 -30.75
N GLY A 532 59.73 -47.99 -31.59
CA GLY A 532 59.98 -48.28 -33.00
C GLY A 532 58.70 -48.59 -33.80
N VAL A 533 57.53 -48.16 -33.32
CA VAL A 533 56.26 -48.33 -34.05
C VAL A 533 56.35 -47.48 -35.32
N PRO A 534 56.27 -48.07 -36.52
CA PRO A 534 56.40 -47.30 -37.76
C PRO A 534 55.18 -46.40 -37.95
N THR A 535 55.29 -45.13 -37.56
CA THR A 535 54.24 -44.13 -37.81
C THR A 535 54.25 -43.62 -39.26
N ALA A 536 55.31 -43.93 -40.03
CA ALA A 536 55.53 -43.47 -41.41
C ALA A 536 55.57 -44.61 -42.45
N GLU A 537 55.56 -45.89 -42.05
CA GLU A 537 55.73 -47.04 -42.96
C GLU A 537 54.48 -47.94 -43.09
N LEU A 538 53.30 -47.43 -42.74
CA LEU A 538 52.06 -48.02 -43.26
C LEU A 538 51.90 -47.62 -44.72
N GLU A 539 51.15 -48.38 -45.53
CA GLU A 539 50.85 -48.02 -46.93
C GLU A 539 50.55 -46.50 -47.04
N PRO A 540 51.02 -45.80 -48.08
CA PRO A 540 50.96 -44.32 -48.17
C PRO A 540 49.58 -43.72 -47.85
N ALA A 541 48.49 -44.46 -48.08
CA ALA A 541 47.13 -44.03 -47.75
C ALA A 541 46.78 -44.12 -46.24
N ALA A 542 47.29 -45.10 -45.49
CA ALA A 542 46.92 -45.34 -44.10
C ALA A 542 47.73 -44.50 -43.09
N ALA A 543 49.04 -44.30 -43.34
CA ALA A 543 49.86 -43.38 -42.55
C ALA A 543 49.41 -41.92 -42.73
N GLN A 544 49.03 -41.56 -43.96
CA GLN A 544 48.51 -40.24 -44.29
C GLN A 544 47.12 -40.03 -43.68
N ALA A 545 46.24 -41.03 -43.72
CA ALA A 545 44.94 -40.97 -43.04
C ALA A 545 45.06 -40.87 -41.51
N ALA A 546 45.97 -41.61 -40.86
CA ALA A 546 46.14 -41.51 -39.41
C ALA A 546 46.76 -40.17 -38.97
N ALA A 547 47.69 -39.62 -39.75
CA ALA A 547 48.27 -38.30 -39.52
C ALA A 547 47.28 -37.16 -39.84
N GLU A 548 46.49 -37.27 -40.90
CA GLU A 548 45.41 -36.35 -41.23
C GLU A 548 44.31 -36.39 -40.17
N VAL A 549 43.92 -37.57 -39.70
CA VAL A 549 42.92 -37.70 -38.64
C VAL A 549 43.46 -37.19 -37.31
N ALA A 550 44.72 -37.48 -36.94
CA ALA A 550 45.31 -36.88 -35.74
C ALA A 550 45.42 -35.34 -35.86
N ALA A 551 45.70 -34.81 -37.05
CA ALA A 551 45.72 -33.37 -37.32
C ALA A 551 44.31 -32.76 -37.29
N VAL A 552 43.27 -33.46 -37.77
CA VAL A 552 41.86 -33.04 -37.68
C VAL A 552 41.39 -33.09 -36.23
N VAL A 553 41.67 -34.16 -35.50
CA VAL A 553 41.39 -34.33 -34.06
C VAL A 553 42.07 -33.22 -33.26
N ALA A 554 43.34 -32.91 -33.54
CA ALA A 554 44.04 -31.80 -32.89
C ALA A 554 43.49 -30.43 -33.33
N ALA A 555 43.09 -30.26 -34.58
CA ALA A 555 42.47 -29.03 -35.09
C ALA A 555 41.06 -28.81 -34.52
N GLU A 556 40.38 -29.87 -34.09
CA GLU A 556 39.12 -29.82 -33.34
C GLU A 556 39.33 -29.64 -31.83
N GLY A 557 40.58 -29.44 -31.38
CA GLY A 557 40.91 -29.16 -29.98
C GLY A 557 40.97 -30.40 -29.08
N ALA A 558 40.95 -31.61 -29.66
CA ALA A 558 41.06 -32.87 -28.93
C ALA A 558 42.51 -33.34 -28.81
N THR A 559 42.82 -34.07 -27.75
CA THR A 559 44.12 -34.71 -27.54
C THR A 559 44.16 -36.04 -28.30
N PRO A 560 45.04 -36.21 -29.31
CA PRO A 560 45.17 -37.47 -30.02
C PRO A 560 45.99 -38.47 -29.20
N VAL A 561 45.37 -39.59 -28.85
CA VAL A 561 46.01 -40.77 -28.25
C VAL A 561 46.26 -41.78 -29.36
N TYR A 562 47.54 -41.99 -29.70
CA TYR A 562 47.96 -43.00 -30.66
C TYR A 562 47.93 -44.37 -29.99
N VAL A 563 47.41 -45.36 -30.70
CA VAL A 563 47.27 -46.72 -30.20
C VAL A 563 48.03 -47.67 -31.11
N ALA A 564 48.88 -48.52 -30.53
CA ALA A 564 49.53 -49.62 -31.24
C ALA A 564 49.22 -50.97 -30.58
N LEU A 565 48.93 -51.96 -31.42
CA LEU A 565 48.72 -53.36 -31.06
C LEU A 565 49.82 -54.19 -31.71
N ASP A 566 50.54 -54.99 -30.91
CA ASP A 566 51.64 -55.87 -31.33
C ASP A 566 52.71 -55.16 -32.19
N GLY A 567 53.04 -53.92 -31.82
CA GLY A 567 54.05 -53.11 -32.50
C GLY A 567 53.58 -52.42 -33.79
N ARG A 568 52.29 -52.51 -34.13
CA ARG A 568 51.68 -51.86 -35.30
C ARG A 568 50.66 -50.81 -34.87
N LEU A 569 50.65 -49.65 -35.54
CA LEU A 569 49.67 -48.60 -35.28
C LEU A 569 48.26 -49.11 -35.63
N ALA A 570 47.39 -49.16 -34.63
CA ALA A 570 46.04 -49.71 -34.70
C ALA A 570 44.96 -48.63 -34.79
N GLY A 571 45.27 -47.38 -34.42
CA GLY A 571 44.36 -46.25 -34.58
C GLY A 571 44.75 -45.03 -33.75
N VAL A 572 43.90 -44.00 -33.82
CA VAL A 572 43.98 -42.79 -33.00
C VAL A 572 42.64 -42.56 -32.31
N ILE A 573 42.69 -42.28 -31.00
CA ILE A 573 41.52 -41.92 -30.20
C ILE A 573 41.64 -40.44 -29.86
N GLY A 574 40.66 -39.64 -30.25
CA GLY A 574 40.54 -38.24 -29.86
C GLY A 574 39.83 -38.13 -28.53
N VAL A 575 40.48 -37.51 -27.55
CA VAL A 575 39.90 -37.26 -26.23
C VAL A 575 39.87 -35.76 -25.97
N ALA A 576 38.69 -35.22 -25.71
CA ALA A 576 38.50 -33.79 -25.41
C ALA A 576 37.46 -33.61 -24.32
N ASP A 577 37.44 -32.42 -23.72
CA ASP A 577 36.34 -32.02 -22.86
C ASP A 577 35.08 -31.79 -23.70
N THR A 578 34.00 -32.51 -23.39
CA THR A 578 32.79 -32.53 -24.22
C THR A 578 31.87 -31.37 -23.88
N ILE A 579 31.30 -30.72 -24.90
CA ILE A 579 30.33 -29.63 -24.74
C ILE A 579 29.04 -30.18 -24.13
N ARG A 580 28.44 -29.41 -23.21
CA ARG A 580 27.12 -29.78 -22.66
C ARG A 580 26.03 -29.65 -23.74
N PRO A 581 25.09 -30.61 -23.84
CA PRO A 581 24.05 -30.58 -24.87
C PRO A 581 23.24 -29.28 -24.93
N GLU A 582 23.01 -28.65 -23.77
CA GLU A 582 22.24 -27.43 -23.57
C GLU A 582 23.02 -26.13 -23.86
N SER A 583 24.35 -26.17 -23.95
CA SER A 583 25.20 -24.96 -24.04
C SER A 583 24.84 -24.09 -25.23
N ARG A 584 24.59 -24.70 -26.39
CA ARG A 584 24.20 -23.97 -27.61
C ARG A 584 22.84 -23.26 -27.44
N GLU A 585 21.85 -23.97 -26.90
CA GLU A 585 20.52 -23.40 -26.63
C GLU A 585 20.60 -22.24 -25.63
N ALA A 586 21.42 -22.36 -24.59
CA ALA A 586 21.63 -21.32 -23.59
C ALA A 586 22.26 -20.06 -24.22
N VAL A 587 23.33 -20.21 -25.01
CA VAL A 587 23.98 -19.09 -25.72
C VAL A 587 23.03 -18.40 -26.68
N GLU A 588 22.27 -19.15 -27.49
CA GLU A 588 21.27 -18.60 -28.42
C GLU A 588 20.22 -17.76 -27.68
N ARG A 589 19.76 -18.21 -26.49
CA ARG A 589 18.80 -17.47 -25.67
C ARG A 589 19.39 -16.26 -24.96
N LEU A 590 20.64 -16.32 -24.50
CA LEU A 590 21.34 -15.15 -23.94
C LEU A 590 21.47 -14.05 -25.01
N ARG A 591 21.82 -14.42 -26.25
CA ARG A 591 21.83 -13.50 -27.39
C ARG A 591 20.44 -12.93 -27.70
N ALA A 592 19.40 -13.76 -27.65
CA ALA A 592 18.01 -13.30 -27.83
C ALA A 592 17.54 -12.32 -26.73
N LEU A 593 18.16 -12.35 -25.55
CA LEU A 593 17.97 -11.35 -24.49
C LEU A 593 18.74 -10.04 -24.75
N GLY A 594 19.48 -9.94 -25.86
CA GLY A 594 20.31 -8.79 -26.23
C GLY A 594 21.59 -8.68 -25.43
N LEU A 595 22.11 -9.80 -24.91
CA LEU A 595 23.38 -9.86 -24.18
C LEU A 595 24.51 -10.24 -25.14
N ASP A 596 25.66 -9.62 -24.92
CA ASP A 596 26.91 -9.99 -25.58
C ASP A 596 27.56 -11.15 -24.83
N VAL A 597 27.89 -12.25 -25.52
CA VAL A 597 28.35 -13.50 -24.89
C VAL A 597 29.81 -13.73 -25.23
N TRP A 598 30.63 -13.88 -24.19
CA TRP A 598 32.07 -14.08 -24.24
C TRP A 598 32.45 -15.42 -23.64
N MET A 599 33.49 -16.05 -24.18
CA MET A 599 34.15 -17.21 -23.56
C MET A 599 35.50 -16.80 -22.98
N LEU A 600 35.78 -17.24 -21.75
CA LEU A 600 37.07 -17.09 -21.08
C LEU A 600 37.69 -18.48 -20.86
N THR A 601 38.94 -18.69 -21.26
CA THR A 601 39.60 -20.00 -21.10
C THR A 601 41.12 -19.90 -20.99
N GLY A 602 41.71 -20.88 -20.30
CA GLY A 602 43.16 -21.10 -20.28
C GLY A 602 43.69 -21.92 -21.45
N ASP A 603 42.80 -22.50 -22.27
CA ASP A 603 43.18 -23.19 -23.50
C ASP A 603 43.79 -22.22 -24.51
N ASN A 604 44.55 -22.77 -25.46
CA ASN A 604 45.06 -21.99 -26.59
C ASN A 604 43.92 -21.49 -27.49
N GLN A 605 44.22 -20.43 -28.25
CA GLN A 605 43.27 -19.77 -29.15
C GLN A 605 42.58 -20.74 -30.13
N VAL A 606 43.31 -21.71 -30.70
CA VAL A 606 42.76 -22.61 -31.72
C VAL A 606 41.65 -23.48 -31.14
N THR A 607 41.90 -24.09 -29.98
CA THR A 607 40.90 -24.91 -29.27
C THR A 607 39.70 -24.07 -28.83
N ALA A 608 39.96 -22.87 -28.30
CA ALA A 608 38.91 -21.97 -27.83
C ALA A 608 37.96 -21.53 -28.96
N ASP A 609 38.50 -21.18 -30.13
CA ASP A 609 37.71 -20.77 -31.30
C ASP A 609 36.82 -21.90 -31.85
N VAL A 610 37.28 -23.16 -31.76
CA VAL A 610 36.49 -24.33 -32.17
C VAL A 610 35.29 -24.50 -31.26
N VAL A 611 35.49 -24.50 -29.94
CA VAL A 611 34.41 -24.64 -28.97
C VAL A 611 33.42 -23.48 -29.13
N ALA A 612 33.92 -22.25 -29.27
CA ALA A 612 33.09 -21.05 -29.43
C ALA A 612 32.19 -21.13 -30.67
N ARG A 613 32.71 -21.59 -31.81
CA ARG A 613 31.93 -21.80 -33.03
C ARG A 613 30.85 -22.87 -32.87
N GLN A 614 31.12 -23.94 -32.12
CA GLN A 614 30.15 -25.02 -31.92
C GLN A 614 28.94 -24.58 -31.06
N VAL A 615 29.15 -23.69 -30.09
CA VAL A 615 28.07 -23.14 -29.25
C VAL A 615 27.51 -21.80 -29.72
N GLY A 616 28.14 -21.14 -30.69
CA GLY A 616 27.67 -19.87 -31.27
C GLY A 616 28.09 -18.61 -30.50
N ILE A 617 29.28 -18.64 -29.88
CA ILE A 617 29.90 -17.51 -29.17
C ILE A 617 30.79 -16.72 -30.14
N ASP A 618 30.62 -15.39 -30.17
CA ASP A 618 31.30 -14.51 -31.13
C ASP A 618 32.64 -13.97 -30.58
N HIS A 619 32.82 -13.93 -29.26
CA HIS A 619 33.99 -13.34 -28.60
C HIS A 619 34.69 -14.33 -27.66
N VAL A 620 36.01 -14.48 -27.82
CA VAL A 620 36.83 -15.45 -27.10
C VAL A 620 38.07 -14.76 -26.53
N ILE A 621 38.35 -15.03 -25.25
CA ILE A 621 39.60 -14.65 -24.58
C ILE A 621 40.29 -15.94 -24.15
N ALA A 622 41.32 -16.34 -24.90
CA ALA A 622 42.10 -17.55 -24.69
C ALA A 622 43.44 -17.28 -24.00
N ASP A 623 44.19 -18.34 -23.69
CA ASP A 623 45.51 -18.30 -23.05
C ASP A 623 45.52 -17.55 -21.70
N VAL A 624 44.42 -17.65 -20.93
CA VAL A 624 44.25 -16.94 -19.65
C VAL A 624 44.60 -17.84 -18.47
N ARG A 625 45.56 -17.41 -17.65
CA ARG A 625 45.90 -18.09 -16.38
C ARG A 625 44.82 -17.80 -15.33
N PRO A 626 44.62 -18.70 -14.34
CA PRO A 626 43.63 -18.49 -13.27
C PRO A 626 43.76 -17.11 -12.58
N GLU A 627 44.99 -16.68 -12.29
CA GLU A 627 45.32 -15.41 -11.65
C GLU A 627 44.94 -14.19 -12.52
N ASP A 628 44.93 -14.34 -13.84
CA ASP A 628 44.68 -13.28 -14.80
C ASP A 628 43.19 -13.13 -15.17
N LYS A 629 42.35 -14.12 -14.82
CA LYS A 629 40.91 -14.12 -15.15
C LYS A 629 40.21 -12.87 -14.59
N ALA A 630 40.48 -12.51 -13.34
CA ALA A 630 39.92 -11.33 -12.69
C ALA A 630 40.32 -10.03 -13.41
N ALA A 631 41.57 -9.91 -13.87
CA ALA A 631 42.04 -8.75 -14.61
C ALA A 631 41.35 -8.61 -15.99
N ARG A 632 41.05 -9.73 -16.67
CA ARG A 632 40.29 -9.72 -17.93
C ARG A 632 38.84 -9.29 -17.73
N VAL A 633 38.19 -9.76 -16.67
CA VAL A 633 36.84 -9.32 -16.29
C VAL A 633 36.85 -7.83 -15.94
N ALA A 634 37.84 -7.35 -15.19
CA ALA A 634 37.98 -5.93 -14.85
C ALA A 634 38.16 -5.05 -16.11
N ALA A 635 38.97 -5.48 -17.07
CA ALA A 635 39.16 -4.75 -18.33
C ALA A 635 37.85 -4.62 -19.15
N LEU A 636 37.00 -5.65 -19.14
CA LEU A 636 35.67 -5.58 -19.76
C LEU A 636 34.76 -4.58 -19.02
N ARG A 637 34.79 -4.54 -17.69
CA ARG A 637 34.02 -3.56 -16.89
C ARG A 637 34.49 -2.12 -17.15
N GLU A 638 35.80 -1.90 -17.25
CA GLU A 638 36.38 -0.59 -17.56
C GLU A 638 35.98 -0.06 -18.95
N SER A 639 35.62 -0.95 -19.88
CA SER A 639 35.07 -0.56 -21.19
C SER A 639 33.63 -0.02 -21.14
N GLY A 640 33.00 -0.05 -19.96
CA GLY A 640 31.61 0.40 -19.74
C GLY A 640 30.57 -0.73 -19.84
N ALA A 641 30.99 -1.98 -20.04
CA ALA A 641 30.11 -3.13 -19.99
C ALA A 641 29.71 -3.47 -18.54
N VAL A 642 28.47 -3.93 -18.34
CA VAL A 642 28.02 -4.52 -17.09
C VAL A 642 28.14 -6.04 -17.23
N VAL A 643 29.12 -6.62 -16.54
CA VAL A 643 29.64 -7.95 -16.83
C VAL A 643 29.15 -8.97 -15.80
N ALA A 644 28.53 -10.04 -16.28
CA ALA A 644 28.36 -11.26 -15.50
C ALA A 644 29.51 -12.23 -15.78
N MET A 645 30.14 -12.78 -14.74
CA MET A 645 31.07 -13.90 -14.87
C MET A 645 30.36 -15.19 -14.46
N VAL A 646 30.52 -16.26 -15.23
CA VAL A 646 29.91 -17.56 -14.95
C VAL A 646 30.99 -18.62 -14.88
N GLY A 647 31.04 -19.38 -13.79
CA GLY A 647 32.04 -20.43 -13.55
C GLY A 647 31.55 -21.50 -12.58
N ASP A 648 32.31 -22.56 -12.40
CA ASP A 648 31.97 -23.71 -11.55
C ASP A 648 33.03 -24.00 -10.46
N GLY A 649 34.23 -23.41 -10.55
CA GLY A 649 35.39 -23.79 -9.74
C GLY A 649 35.93 -22.74 -8.76
N ILE A 650 36.75 -23.23 -7.81
CA ILE A 650 37.59 -22.41 -6.90
C ILE A 650 38.44 -21.40 -7.70
N ASN A 651 38.92 -21.83 -8.87
CA ASN A 651 39.80 -21.03 -9.74
C ASN A 651 39.12 -19.78 -10.32
N ASP A 652 37.78 -19.74 -10.33
CA ASP A 652 37.00 -18.63 -10.89
C ASP A 652 36.47 -17.70 -9.81
N ALA A 653 36.58 -18.07 -8.52
CA ALA A 653 36.10 -17.25 -7.41
C ALA A 653 36.62 -15.79 -7.44
N PRO A 654 37.90 -15.51 -7.74
CA PRO A 654 38.37 -14.13 -7.89
C PRO A 654 37.72 -13.38 -9.06
N ALA A 655 37.44 -14.07 -10.18
CA ALA A 655 36.79 -13.48 -11.35
C ALA A 655 35.29 -13.26 -11.13
N LEU A 656 34.61 -14.19 -10.43
CA LEU A 656 33.22 -14.07 -9.99
C LEU A 656 33.04 -12.84 -9.08
N ALA A 657 33.90 -12.67 -8.08
CA ALA A 657 33.86 -11.52 -7.17
C ALA A 657 34.23 -10.18 -7.83
N THR A 658 34.99 -10.21 -8.92
CA THR A 658 35.38 -9.00 -9.68
C THR A 658 34.30 -8.55 -10.66
N ALA A 659 33.39 -9.43 -11.05
CA ALA A 659 32.29 -9.12 -11.97
C ALA A 659 31.26 -8.15 -11.33
N ASP A 660 30.38 -7.56 -12.14
CA ASP A 660 29.20 -6.86 -11.59
C ASP A 660 28.13 -7.85 -11.10
N LEU A 661 28.22 -9.10 -11.58
CA LEU A 661 27.42 -10.23 -11.12
C LEU A 661 28.19 -11.55 -11.29
N GLY A 662 28.49 -12.23 -10.20
CA GLY A 662 29.05 -13.58 -10.22
C GLY A 662 27.96 -14.65 -10.27
N ILE A 663 28.03 -15.59 -11.22
CA ILE A 663 27.10 -16.73 -11.31
C ILE A 663 27.88 -18.05 -11.18
N ALA A 664 27.59 -18.83 -10.14
CA ALA A 664 28.15 -20.17 -9.97
C ALA A 664 27.22 -21.25 -10.58
N ILE A 665 27.79 -22.30 -11.18
CA ILE A 665 27.05 -23.45 -11.72
C ILE A 665 27.35 -24.74 -10.94
N GLY A 666 26.30 -25.51 -10.62
CA GLY A 666 26.36 -26.85 -10.04
C GLY A 666 26.68 -26.87 -8.54
N THR A 667 27.15 -28.01 -8.05
CA THR A 667 27.68 -28.18 -6.68
C THR A 667 29.09 -27.60 -6.55
N GLY A 668 29.32 -26.41 -7.13
CA GLY A 668 30.60 -25.73 -7.04
C GLY A 668 31.09 -25.71 -5.59
N THR A 669 32.41 -25.81 -5.39
CA THR A 669 33.04 -25.81 -4.06
C THR A 669 32.49 -24.67 -3.20
N ASP A 670 32.43 -24.83 -1.87
CA ASP A 670 31.89 -23.80 -0.94
C ASP A 670 32.41 -22.38 -1.20
N VAL A 671 33.66 -22.28 -1.69
CA VAL A 671 34.33 -21.04 -2.08
C VAL A 671 33.66 -20.34 -3.29
N ALA A 672 33.22 -21.08 -4.29
CA ALA A 672 32.54 -20.55 -5.48
C ALA A 672 31.12 -20.10 -5.16
N ILE A 673 30.41 -20.83 -4.29
CA ILE A 673 29.08 -20.45 -3.80
C ILE A 673 29.17 -19.15 -2.99
N ALA A 674 30.12 -19.08 -2.04
CA ALA A 674 30.36 -17.89 -1.22
C ALA A 674 30.82 -16.66 -2.02
N ALA A 675 31.44 -16.86 -3.19
CA ALA A 675 31.89 -15.79 -4.07
C ALA A 675 30.86 -15.40 -5.16
N SER A 676 29.70 -16.05 -5.22
CA SER A 676 28.68 -15.84 -6.27
C SER A 676 27.47 -15.05 -5.78
N ASP A 677 26.94 -14.19 -6.66
CA ASP A 677 25.70 -13.46 -6.45
C ASP A 677 24.45 -14.30 -6.81
N ILE A 678 24.63 -15.22 -7.75
CA ILE A 678 23.61 -16.19 -8.16
C ILE A 678 24.26 -17.58 -8.21
N THR A 679 23.63 -18.56 -7.60
CA THR A 679 24.07 -19.96 -7.65
C THR A 679 23.01 -20.81 -8.33
N LEU A 680 23.40 -21.55 -9.36
CA LEU A 680 22.55 -22.53 -10.03
C LEU A 680 22.83 -23.89 -9.39
N VAL A 681 21.87 -24.43 -8.65
CA VAL A 681 22.03 -25.72 -7.95
C VAL A 681 22.15 -26.88 -8.95
N GLY A 682 21.42 -26.78 -10.07
CA GLY A 682 21.56 -27.68 -11.21
C GLY A 682 22.75 -27.33 -12.10
N GLY A 683 23.22 -28.30 -12.88
CA GLY A 683 24.30 -28.12 -13.85
C GLY A 683 23.87 -27.51 -15.20
N ASP A 684 22.60 -27.13 -15.35
CA ASP A 684 22.00 -26.67 -16.61
C ASP A 684 22.24 -25.17 -16.85
N LEU A 685 22.98 -24.83 -17.91
CA LEU A 685 23.27 -23.44 -18.30
C LEU A 685 22.00 -22.62 -18.63
N ARG A 686 20.87 -23.25 -18.96
CA ARG A 686 19.60 -22.54 -19.18
C ARG A 686 19.06 -21.90 -17.90
N GLY A 687 19.57 -22.30 -16.74
CA GLY A 687 19.37 -21.63 -15.46
C GLY A 687 19.81 -20.16 -15.51
N ILE A 688 20.91 -19.83 -16.19
CA ILE A 688 21.43 -18.46 -16.34
C ILE A 688 20.40 -17.57 -17.04
N VAL A 689 19.86 -18.06 -18.16
CA VAL A 689 18.83 -17.37 -18.95
C VAL A 689 17.59 -17.11 -18.09
N SER A 690 17.18 -18.12 -17.34
CA SER A 690 15.99 -18.06 -16.47
C SER A 690 16.19 -17.08 -15.31
N ALA A 691 17.38 -17.06 -14.70
CA ALA A 691 17.76 -16.15 -13.63
C ALA A 691 17.70 -14.70 -14.12
N ILE A 692 18.30 -14.41 -15.28
CA ILE A 692 18.29 -13.08 -15.88
C ILE A 692 16.86 -12.66 -16.22
N ASP A 693 16.08 -13.47 -16.96
CA ASP A 693 14.70 -13.10 -17.32
C ASP A 693 13.81 -12.88 -16.09
N LEU A 694 13.93 -13.73 -15.07
CA LEU A 694 13.20 -13.58 -13.81
C LEU A 694 13.59 -12.29 -13.07
N SER A 695 14.89 -11.98 -13.00
CA SER A 695 15.38 -10.70 -12.50
C SER A 695 14.75 -9.53 -13.26
N ARG A 696 14.77 -9.57 -14.61
CA ARG A 696 14.23 -8.48 -15.43
C ARG A 696 12.74 -8.26 -15.16
N ARG A 697 11.98 -9.33 -15.00
CA ARG A 697 10.54 -9.27 -14.67
C ARG A 697 10.32 -8.75 -13.27
N THR A 698 11.07 -9.24 -12.29
CA THR A 698 10.99 -8.79 -10.90
C THR A 698 11.23 -7.29 -10.79
N VAL A 699 12.32 -6.78 -11.38
CA VAL A 699 12.63 -5.34 -11.40
C VAL A 699 11.57 -4.54 -12.17
N SER A 700 11.03 -5.06 -13.27
CA SER A 700 9.92 -4.41 -13.99
C SER A 700 8.66 -4.32 -13.13
N THR A 701 8.33 -5.36 -12.37
CA THR A 701 7.19 -5.39 -11.46
C THR A 701 7.38 -4.42 -10.30
N ILE A 702 8.61 -4.31 -9.76
CA ILE A 702 8.95 -3.28 -8.76
C ILE A 702 8.71 -1.89 -9.34
N LYS A 703 9.27 -1.59 -10.54
CA LYS A 703 9.08 -0.28 -11.19
C LYS A 703 7.61 0.05 -11.44
N GLN A 704 6.83 -0.91 -11.93
CA GLN A 704 5.39 -0.75 -12.10
C GLN A 704 4.71 -0.46 -10.75
N GLY A 705 5.02 -1.23 -9.72
CA GLY A 705 4.48 -1.04 -8.37
C GLY A 705 4.79 0.34 -7.80
N LEU A 706 6.04 0.80 -7.92
CA LEU A 706 6.46 2.13 -7.50
C LEU A 706 5.77 3.25 -8.32
N THR A 707 5.69 3.11 -9.64
CA THR A 707 4.99 4.07 -10.50
C THR A 707 3.52 4.18 -10.11
N TRP A 708 2.82 3.05 -9.91
CA TRP A 708 1.42 3.07 -9.48
C TRP A 708 1.25 3.59 -8.06
N ALA A 709 2.16 3.27 -7.14
CA ALA A 709 2.13 3.79 -5.78
C ALA A 709 2.20 5.33 -5.72
N PHE A 710 2.88 5.99 -6.68
CA PHE A 710 2.97 7.45 -6.74
C PHE A 710 2.01 8.11 -7.72
N ALA A 711 1.67 7.47 -8.84
CA ALA A 711 0.90 8.09 -9.91
C ALA A 711 -0.47 8.58 -9.41
N TYR A 712 -1.17 7.79 -8.59
CA TYR A 712 -2.44 8.21 -8.00
C TYR A 712 -2.27 9.43 -7.09
N ASN A 713 -1.27 9.39 -6.20
CA ASN A 713 -1.03 10.44 -5.23
C ASN A 713 -0.65 11.75 -5.95
N VAL A 714 0.28 11.71 -6.90
CA VAL A 714 0.71 12.90 -7.68
C VAL A 714 -0.44 13.47 -8.50
N LEU A 715 -1.30 12.62 -9.09
CA LEU A 715 -2.45 13.08 -9.87
C LEU A 715 -3.56 13.68 -8.99
N LEU A 716 -3.81 13.12 -7.81
CA LEU A 716 -4.93 13.48 -6.95
C LEU A 716 -4.60 14.56 -5.90
N ILE A 717 -3.32 14.81 -5.58
CA ILE A 717 -2.92 15.92 -4.71
C ILE A 717 -3.40 17.28 -5.27
N PRO A 718 -3.18 17.64 -6.55
CA PRO A 718 -3.71 18.88 -7.11
C PRO A 718 -5.24 18.96 -7.07
N VAL A 719 -5.92 17.84 -7.26
CA VAL A 719 -7.38 17.76 -7.17
C VAL A 719 -7.85 18.01 -5.73
N ALA A 720 -7.18 17.41 -4.74
CA ALA A 720 -7.44 17.63 -3.31
C ALA A 720 -7.11 19.06 -2.87
N ALA A 721 -6.08 19.66 -3.44
CA ALA A 721 -5.71 21.06 -3.21
C ALA A 721 -6.72 22.06 -3.81
N GLY A 722 -7.69 21.58 -4.59
CA GLY A 722 -8.77 22.40 -5.15
C GLY A 722 -8.44 23.06 -6.49
N VAL A 723 -7.45 22.56 -7.25
CA VAL A 723 -7.11 23.09 -8.58
C VAL A 723 -8.28 23.00 -9.57
N LEU A 724 -9.16 22.00 -9.42
CA LEU A 724 -10.35 21.85 -10.26
C LEU A 724 -11.54 22.70 -9.79
N TYR A 725 -11.51 23.22 -8.57
CA TYR A 725 -12.62 23.96 -7.98
C TYR A 725 -13.10 25.15 -8.83
N PRO A 726 -12.23 26.00 -9.43
CA PRO A 726 -12.68 27.12 -10.25
C PRO A 726 -13.45 26.73 -11.53
N PHE A 727 -13.28 25.50 -12.03
CA PHE A 727 -13.86 25.08 -13.30
C PHE A 727 -15.23 24.40 -13.15
N ASN A 728 -15.42 23.62 -12.08
CA ASN A 728 -16.61 22.79 -11.90
C ASN A 728 -17.06 22.65 -10.43
N GLY A 729 -16.48 23.42 -9.50
CA GLY A 729 -16.75 23.32 -8.07
C GLY A 729 -16.35 21.98 -7.44
N ALA A 730 -15.55 21.15 -8.12
CA ALA A 730 -15.17 19.83 -7.61
C ALA A 730 -14.01 19.92 -6.62
N LEU A 731 -14.19 19.25 -5.49
CA LEU A 731 -13.17 18.99 -4.47
C LEU A 731 -13.07 17.49 -4.27
N LEU A 732 -11.88 17.02 -3.92
CA LEU A 732 -11.70 15.64 -3.54
C LEU A 732 -12.25 15.43 -2.12
N ASP A 733 -13.33 14.67 -2.00
CA ASP A 733 -13.82 14.25 -0.70
C ASP A 733 -12.78 13.34 -0.01
N PRO A 734 -12.43 13.59 1.27
CA PRO A 734 -11.44 12.77 1.99
C PRO A 734 -11.76 11.27 2.01
N SER A 735 -13.04 10.87 1.98
CA SER A 735 -13.46 9.47 1.91
C SER A 735 -13.06 8.82 0.58
N LEU A 736 -13.17 9.56 -0.53
CA LEU A 736 -12.74 9.13 -1.86
C LEU A 736 -11.21 8.99 -1.93
N ALA A 737 -10.50 9.91 -1.29
CA ALA A 737 -9.05 9.83 -1.17
C ALA A 737 -8.61 8.55 -0.45
N ALA A 738 -9.30 8.20 0.64
CA ALA A 738 -9.06 6.97 1.37
C ALA A 738 -9.31 5.70 0.52
N ALA A 739 -10.40 5.66 -0.25
CA ALA A 739 -10.71 4.54 -1.15
C ALA A 739 -9.66 4.38 -2.27
N ALA A 740 -9.23 5.49 -2.89
CA ALA A 740 -8.18 5.49 -3.92
C ALA A 740 -6.85 4.92 -3.38
N MET A 741 -6.48 5.24 -2.14
CA MET A 741 -5.29 4.70 -1.49
C MET A 741 -5.35 3.19 -1.24
N ALA A 742 -6.51 2.68 -0.81
CA ALA A 742 -6.69 1.24 -0.64
C ALA A 742 -6.50 0.49 -1.96
N MET A 743 -7.07 1.03 -3.04
CA MET A 743 -6.94 0.45 -4.38
C MET A 743 -5.51 0.49 -4.93
N SER A 744 -4.73 1.53 -4.60
CA SER A 744 -3.30 1.58 -4.90
C SER A 744 -2.56 0.38 -4.27
N SER A 745 -2.82 0.08 -2.99
CA SER A 745 -2.20 -1.06 -2.28
C SER A 745 -2.60 -2.41 -2.90
N VAL A 746 -3.88 -2.57 -3.28
CA VAL A 746 -4.35 -3.76 -3.99
C VAL A 746 -3.63 -3.92 -5.32
N SER A 747 -3.52 -2.85 -6.12
CA SER A 747 -2.88 -2.89 -7.44
C SER A 747 -1.42 -3.33 -7.37
N VAL A 748 -0.66 -2.84 -6.39
CA VAL A 748 0.76 -3.16 -6.21
C VAL A 748 0.95 -4.61 -5.78
N VAL A 749 0.20 -5.07 -4.78
CA VAL A 749 0.33 -6.43 -4.24
C VAL A 749 -0.10 -7.46 -5.28
N THR A 750 -1.23 -7.25 -5.97
CA THR A 750 -1.66 -8.20 -6.99
C THR A 750 -0.72 -8.21 -8.19
N ASN A 751 -0.11 -7.08 -8.54
CA ASN A 751 0.92 -7.04 -9.57
C ASN A 751 2.16 -7.87 -9.19
N ALA A 752 2.63 -7.75 -7.94
CA ALA A 752 3.75 -8.55 -7.43
C ALA A 752 3.44 -10.06 -7.47
N LEU A 753 2.22 -10.46 -7.09
CA LEU A 753 1.80 -11.87 -7.08
C LEU A 753 1.77 -12.52 -8.48
N ARG A 754 1.77 -11.74 -9.57
CA ARG A 754 1.84 -12.29 -10.94
C ARG A 754 3.16 -13.00 -11.21
N LEU A 755 4.24 -12.63 -10.52
CA LEU A 755 5.55 -13.27 -10.65
C LEU A 755 5.49 -14.76 -10.28
N ARG A 756 4.55 -15.21 -9.43
CA ARG A 756 4.34 -16.64 -9.14
C ARG A 756 3.99 -17.48 -10.37
N ARG A 757 3.39 -16.86 -11.39
CA ARG A 757 3.01 -17.53 -12.64
C ARG A 757 4.14 -17.55 -13.68
N PHE A 758 5.34 -17.15 -13.30
CA PHE A 758 6.51 -17.17 -14.18
C PHE A 758 6.79 -18.60 -14.66
N ARG A 759 7.10 -18.72 -15.96
CA ARG A 759 7.50 -19.95 -16.63
C ARG A 759 8.76 -19.68 -17.47
N PRO A 760 9.81 -20.51 -17.34
CA PRO A 760 11.03 -20.40 -18.15
C PRO A 760 10.76 -20.55 -19.66
N GLY A 761 11.59 -19.94 -20.51
CA GLY A 761 11.67 -20.26 -21.95
C GLY A 761 10.62 -19.64 -22.88
N MET A 762 9.58 -18.94 -22.39
CA MET A 762 8.67 -18.20 -23.26
C MET A 762 9.17 -16.78 -23.55
N SER A 763 9.53 -16.50 -24.81
CA SER A 763 9.78 -15.13 -25.26
C SER A 763 8.52 -14.28 -25.11
N ARG A 764 8.64 -13.08 -24.55
CA ARG A 764 7.47 -12.22 -24.32
C ARG A 764 7.02 -11.59 -25.62
N SER A 765 5.90 -12.08 -26.16
CA SER A 765 5.14 -11.36 -27.17
C SER A 765 4.68 -9.99 -26.65
N TRP A 766 4.58 -9.01 -27.55
CA TRP A 766 4.06 -7.66 -27.28
C TRP A 766 2.66 -7.70 -26.62
N SER A 767 1.87 -8.75 -26.91
CA SER A 767 0.56 -8.99 -26.29
C SER A 767 0.65 -9.24 -24.77
N SER A 768 1.68 -9.96 -24.30
CA SER A 768 1.95 -10.13 -22.86
C SER A 768 2.39 -8.82 -22.20
N ARG A 769 3.03 -7.94 -22.99
CA ARG A 769 3.32 -6.52 -22.75
C ARG A 769 2.08 -5.77 -22.26
N LEU A 770 1.12 -5.74 -23.17
CA LEU A 770 -0.17 -5.06 -23.06
C LEU A 770 -1.05 -5.65 -21.97
N ALA A 771 -1.06 -6.97 -21.81
CA ALA A 771 -1.84 -7.65 -20.77
C ALA A 771 -1.39 -7.23 -19.34
N ASP A 772 -0.12 -6.87 -19.16
CA ASP A 772 0.36 -6.36 -17.88
C ASP A 772 -0.21 -5.00 -17.53
N TRP A 773 -0.20 -4.08 -18.49
CA TRP A 773 -0.71 -2.73 -18.32
C TRP A 773 -2.23 -2.68 -18.32
N SER A 774 -2.92 -3.52 -19.09
CA SER A 774 -4.38 -3.57 -19.10
C SER A 774 -4.95 -4.05 -17.77
N TYR A 775 -4.28 -4.98 -17.08
CA TYR A 775 -4.65 -5.40 -15.73
C TYR A 775 -4.61 -4.21 -14.74
N LEU A 776 -3.53 -3.43 -14.78
CA LEU A 776 -3.34 -2.29 -13.89
C LEU A 776 -4.32 -1.15 -14.23
N LEU A 777 -4.56 -0.89 -15.51
CA LEU A 777 -5.59 0.04 -15.98
C LEU A 777 -7.01 -0.40 -15.57
N GLY A 778 -7.30 -1.71 -15.59
CA GLY A 778 -8.58 -2.24 -15.13
C GLY A 778 -8.83 -1.99 -13.64
N ILE A 779 -7.79 -2.16 -12.80
CA ILE A 779 -7.87 -1.82 -11.38
C ILE A 779 -8.05 -0.31 -11.18
N ALA A 780 -7.33 0.51 -11.95
CA ALA A 780 -7.48 1.96 -11.94
C ALA A 780 -8.91 2.41 -12.27
N ALA A 781 -9.47 1.85 -13.35
CA ALA A 781 -10.84 2.13 -13.78
C ALA A 781 -11.86 1.72 -12.71
N LEU A 782 -11.67 0.57 -12.06
CA LEU A 782 -12.51 0.14 -10.95
C LEU A 782 -12.42 1.11 -9.76
N ALA A 783 -11.22 1.58 -9.41
CA ALA A 783 -11.03 2.56 -8.33
C ALA A 783 -11.75 3.88 -8.62
N VAL A 784 -11.62 4.39 -9.85
CA VAL A 784 -12.32 5.60 -10.30
C VAL A 784 -13.84 5.39 -10.32
N ALA A 785 -14.32 4.23 -10.78
CA ALA A 785 -15.75 3.92 -10.80
C ALA A 785 -16.35 3.84 -9.38
N VAL A 786 -15.64 3.22 -8.44
CA VAL A 786 -16.04 3.19 -7.03
C VAL A 786 -16.08 4.61 -6.46
N GLY A 787 -15.05 5.42 -6.71
CA GLY A 787 -15.02 6.81 -6.25
C GLY A 787 -16.16 7.66 -6.85
N ALA A 788 -16.42 7.53 -8.15
CA ALA A 788 -17.52 8.21 -8.81
C ALA A 788 -18.89 7.77 -8.24
N GLY A 789 -19.06 6.47 -7.95
CA GLY A 789 -20.27 5.92 -7.33
C GLY A 789 -20.56 6.53 -5.96
N PHE A 790 -19.55 6.63 -5.08
CA PHE A 790 -19.69 7.29 -3.79
C PHE A 790 -19.96 8.79 -3.92
N THR A 791 -19.32 9.48 -4.87
CA THR A 791 -19.58 10.91 -5.15
C THR A 791 -21.02 11.15 -5.62
N ALA A 792 -21.56 10.24 -6.43
CA ALA A 792 -22.96 10.32 -6.85
C ALA A 792 -23.90 10.08 -5.67
N LEU A 793 -23.56 9.15 -4.77
CA LEU A 793 -24.35 8.82 -3.59
C LEU A 793 -24.41 9.99 -2.59
N SER A 794 -23.31 10.70 -2.36
CA SER A 794 -23.26 11.85 -1.45
C SER A 794 -24.09 13.04 -1.94
N ARG A 795 -24.44 13.10 -3.23
CA ARG A 795 -25.30 14.14 -3.83
C ARG A 795 -26.78 13.78 -3.85
N THR A 796 -27.17 12.63 -3.32
CA THR A 796 -28.58 12.22 -3.27
C THR A 796 -29.37 13.01 -2.22
N GLU A 797 -30.69 13.16 -2.43
CA GLU A 797 -31.58 13.79 -1.45
C GLU A 797 -31.56 13.10 -0.09
N ALA A 798 -31.27 11.80 -0.04
CA ALA A 798 -31.12 11.05 1.21
C ALA A 798 -29.88 11.50 1.99
N ALA A 799 -28.75 11.72 1.31
CA ALA A 799 -27.53 12.22 1.92
C ALA A 799 -27.67 13.67 2.40
N GLN A 800 -28.39 14.52 1.65
CA GLN A 800 -28.71 15.90 2.04
C GLN A 800 -29.68 15.97 3.23
N ARG A 801 -30.54 14.97 3.41
CA ARG A 801 -31.41 14.83 4.59
C ARG A 801 -30.73 14.08 5.75
N GLY A 802 -29.56 13.50 5.51
CA GLY A 802 -28.75 12.85 6.53
C GLY A 802 -28.18 13.87 7.53
N MET A 803 -27.64 13.38 8.64
CA MET A 803 -27.13 14.21 9.74
C MET A 803 -26.17 15.31 9.27
N ASN A 804 -25.27 15.00 8.34
CA ASN A 804 -24.35 15.96 7.73
C ASN A 804 -25.06 17.08 6.94
N GLY A 805 -26.07 16.73 6.16
CA GLY A 805 -26.86 17.72 5.44
C GLY A 805 -27.76 18.56 6.37
N VAL A 806 -28.26 17.98 7.46
CA VAL A 806 -28.97 18.71 8.52
C VAL A 806 -28.03 19.70 9.22
N LEU A 807 -26.83 19.27 9.59
CA LEU A 807 -25.80 20.14 10.18
C LEU A 807 -25.43 21.32 9.26
N ALA A 808 -25.27 21.04 7.96
CA ALA A 808 -24.99 22.08 6.97
C ALA A 808 -26.17 23.07 6.81
N TRP A 809 -27.41 22.58 6.86
CA TRP A 809 -28.60 23.42 6.77
C TRP A 809 -28.82 24.28 8.02
N VAL A 810 -28.64 23.71 9.22
CA VAL A 810 -28.69 24.43 10.50
C VAL A 810 -27.67 25.57 10.52
N GLN A 811 -26.46 25.30 10.01
CA GLN A 811 -25.40 26.31 9.91
C GLN A 811 -25.72 27.43 8.90
N ASP A 812 -26.30 27.11 7.73
CA ASP A 812 -26.67 28.12 6.72
C ASP A 812 -27.84 29.01 7.18
N THR A 813 -28.73 28.46 7.99
CA THR A 813 -29.90 29.15 8.55
C THR A 813 -29.61 29.89 9.86
N GLY A 814 -28.39 29.72 10.42
CA GLY A 814 -27.94 30.29 11.69
C GLY A 814 -28.72 29.80 12.91
N MET A 815 -29.28 28.59 12.81
CA MET A 815 -29.98 27.94 13.90
C MET A 815 -28.98 27.29 14.86
N PRO A 816 -29.23 27.31 16.18
CA PRO A 816 -28.32 26.74 17.16
C PRO A 816 -28.24 25.22 17.08
N MET A 817 -27.03 24.70 17.31
CA MET A 817 -26.68 23.29 17.07
C MET A 817 -26.92 22.36 18.27
N ARG A 818 -27.23 22.91 19.45
CA ARG A 818 -27.57 22.16 20.66
C ARG A 818 -29.08 22.25 20.92
N PRO A 819 -29.85 21.23 20.57
CA PRO A 819 -31.26 21.13 20.93
C PRO A 819 -31.37 20.47 22.30
N THR A 820 -30.58 20.88 23.30
CA THR A 820 -31.02 20.65 24.68
C THR A 820 -32.18 21.60 24.89
N MET A 821 -33.39 21.11 24.61
CA MET A 821 -34.68 21.81 24.72
C MET A 821 -34.90 22.95 23.72
N SER A 822 -34.64 22.73 22.43
CA SER A 822 -35.24 23.59 21.40
C SER A 822 -36.46 22.89 20.79
N VAL A 823 -37.57 22.84 21.52
CA VAL A 823 -38.85 22.99 20.81
C VAL A 823 -38.79 24.43 20.30
N MET A 824 -38.50 24.60 19.02
CA MET A 824 -38.06 25.87 18.43
C MET A 824 -39.15 26.96 18.38
N MET A 825 -40.16 26.88 19.25
CA MET A 825 -41.44 27.60 19.18
C MET A 825 -42.06 27.89 20.55
N THR A 826 -41.21 27.90 21.57
CA THR A 826 -41.33 28.79 22.71
C THR A 826 -39.89 29.09 23.06
N ALA A 827 -39.43 30.32 22.81
CA ALA A 827 -38.08 30.67 23.15
C ALA A 827 -37.89 30.45 24.66
N GLU A 828 -37.21 29.37 25.07
CA GLU A 828 -36.83 29.18 26.48
C GLU A 828 -35.94 30.33 26.96
N THR A 829 -35.39 31.10 26.02
CA THR A 829 -34.65 32.34 26.26
C THR A 829 -35.49 33.52 25.80
N GLU A 830 -35.97 34.34 26.74
CA GLU A 830 -36.74 35.54 26.41
C GLU A 830 -35.94 36.49 25.49
N PRO A 831 -36.62 37.16 24.53
CA PRO A 831 -35.97 38.13 23.67
C PRO A 831 -35.32 39.30 24.42
N VAL A 832 -34.16 39.68 23.90
CA VAL A 832 -33.25 40.79 24.21
C VAL A 832 -33.72 42.20 23.82
N PRO A 833 -34.05 43.21 24.66
CA PRO A 833 -34.14 44.58 24.14
C PRO A 833 -32.80 45.02 23.52
N ALA A 834 -32.82 45.70 22.37
CA ALA A 834 -31.60 46.07 21.64
C ALA A 834 -30.57 46.83 22.49
N GLU A 835 -31.04 47.72 23.36
CA GLU A 835 -30.19 48.47 24.28
C GLU A 835 -29.43 47.59 25.29
N ASP A 836 -30.10 46.55 25.82
CA ASP A 836 -29.52 45.58 26.76
C ASP A 836 -28.58 44.60 26.05
N ALA A 837 -28.84 44.30 24.78
CA ALA A 837 -27.97 43.50 23.94
C ALA A 837 -26.74 44.27 23.41
N GLY A 838 -26.58 45.55 23.77
CA GLY A 838 -25.47 46.38 23.34
C GLY A 838 -25.54 46.74 21.85
N VAL A 839 -26.75 46.92 21.31
CA VAL A 839 -27.01 47.23 19.90
C VAL A 839 -27.96 48.43 19.77
N ARG A 840 -27.69 49.31 18.81
CA ARG A 840 -28.59 50.37 18.37
C ARG A 840 -28.92 50.18 16.89
N MET A 841 -30.20 50.08 16.57
CA MET A 841 -30.68 50.02 15.21
C MET A 841 -31.20 51.39 14.75
N ASP A 842 -30.65 51.95 13.68
CA ASP A 842 -31.10 53.19 13.07
C ASP A 842 -31.85 52.89 11.76
N VAL A 843 -33.17 53.08 11.76
CA VAL A 843 -34.02 52.95 10.57
C VAL A 843 -34.08 54.27 9.81
N GLN A 844 -33.53 54.28 8.61
CA GLN A 844 -33.48 55.45 7.73
C GLN A 844 -34.44 55.28 6.57
N VAL A 845 -35.47 56.13 6.55
CA VAL A 845 -36.41 56.24 5.44
C VAL A 845 -36.13 57.55 4.66
N PRO A 846 -36.14 57.54 3.32
CA PRO A 846 -36.01 58.77 2.53
C PRO A 846 -37.05 59.83 2.93
N ARG A 847 -36.73 61.12 2.77
CA ARG A 847 -37.66 62.19 3.15
C ARG A 847 -38.79 62.41 2.12
N ASP A 848 -38.63 61.86 0.93
CA ASP A 848 -39.49 62.02 -0.26
C ASP A 848 -40.38 60.79 -0.52
N VAL A 849 -40.70 60.00 0.51
CA VAL A 849 -41.55 58.81 0.35
C VAL A 849 -42.96 59.19 -0.08
N VAL A 850 -43.38 58.60 -1.20
CA VAL A 850 -44.75 58.72 -1.73
C VAL A 850 -45.54 57.46 -1.36
N PRO A 851 -46.68 57.57 -0.68
CA PRO A 851 -47.56 56.44 -0.42
C PRO A 851 -47.93 55.67 -1.71
N GLY A 852 -47.92 54.34 -1.64
CA GLY A 852 -48.18 53.46 -2.77
C GLY A 852 -46.99 53.20 -3.69
N VAL A 853 -45.86 53.90 -3.51
CA VAL A 853 -44.64 53.70 -4.32
C VAL A 853 -43.59 52.89 -3.55
N PRO A 854 -42.98 51.86 -4.16
CA PRO A 854 -41.88 51.11 -3.54
C PRO A 854 -40.71 52.03 -3.17
N THR A 855 -40.29 51.95 -1.92
CA THR A 855 -39.23 52.76 -1.30
C THR A 855 -38.16 51.84 -0.73
N ILE A 856 -36.89 52.24 -0.80
CA ILE A 856 -35.78 51.54 -0.14
C ILE A 856 -35.60 52.11 1.26
N VAL A 857 -35.84 51.29 2.28
CA VAL A 857 -35.54 51.58 3.68
C VAL A 857 -34.13 51.05 3.97
N ARG A 858 -33.29 51.87 4.61
CA ARG A 858 -31.93 51.48 5.03
C ARG A 858 -31.89 51.32 6.54
N ILE A 859 -31.17 50.32 7.02
CA ILE A 859 -31.06 49.99 8.44
C ILE A 859 -29.57 49.91 8.78
N ARG A 860 -29.16 50.61 9.84
CA ARG A 860 -27.80 50.52 10.38
C ARG A 860 -27.83 49.93 11.78
N VAL A 861 -27.05 48.90 12.00
CA VAL A 861 -26.89 48.24 13.29
C VAL A 861 -25.53 48.65 13.85
N THR A 862 -25.51 49.36 14.99
CA THR A 862 -24.30 49.94 15.59
C THR A 862 -24.16 49.56 17.06
N ASP A 863 -22.93 49.47 17.55
CA ASP A 863 -22.64 49.39 18.97
C ASP A 863 -22.84 50.79 19.59
N PRO A 864 -23.72 50.96 20.58
CA PRO A 864 -24.04 52.25 21.17
C PRO A 864 -22.87 52.87 21.96
N ALA A 865 -21.93 52.07 22.47
CA ALA A 865 -20.77 52.53 23.22
C ALA A 865 -19.63 53.01 22.31
N THR A 866 -19.43 52.34 21.17
CA THR A 866 -18.31 52.65 20.24
C THR A 866 -18.74 53.41 18.99
N GLY A 867 -20.04 53.39 18.65
CA GLY A 867 -20.59 53.95 17.41
C GLY A 867 -20.20 53.19 16.14
N ARG A 868 -19.53 52.04 16.26
CA ARG A 868 -19.10 51.21 15.12
C ARG A 868 -20.24 50.31 14.65
N LEU A 869 -20.26 49.97 13.36
CA LEU A 869 -21.21 49.02 12.80
C LEU A 869 -20.96 47.63 13.39
N VAL A 870 -22.05 46.92 13.71
CA VAL A 870 -22.02 45.54 14.20
C VAL A 870 -21.82 44.61 13.02
N ASP A 871 -20.79 43.75 13.08
CA ASP A 871 -20.38 42.87 11.98
C ASP A 871 -20.70 41.38 12.22
N ASP A 872 -21.28 41.05 13.36
CA ASP A 872 -21.62 39.69 13.79
C ASP A 872 -23.12 39.40 13.81
N VAL A 873 -23.94 40.22 13.13
CA VAL A 873 -25.34 39.86 12.85
C VAL A 873 -25.35 38.58 12.01
N VAL A 874 -26.21 37.62 12.31
CA VAL A 874 -26.35 36.36 11.58
C VAL A 874 -27.77 36.20 11.05
N ARG A 875 -27.95 35.31 10.08
CA ARG A 875 -29.30 34.89 9.69
C ARG A 875 -29.92 34.09 10.83
N SER A 876 -31.18 34.38 11.12
CA SER A 876 -32.07 33.55 11.91
C SER A 876 -33.17 33.10 10.96
N HIS A 877 -33.36 31.79 10.78
CA HIS A 877 -34.42 31.22 9.94
C HIS A 877 -34.41 31.76 8.48
N GLU A 878 -33.24 31.73 7.82
CA GLU A 878 -33.00 32.25 6.46
C GLU A 878 -33.04 33.79 6.29
N ALA A 879 -33.41 34.56 7.32
CA ALA A 879 -33.48 36.03 7.27
C ALA A 879 -32.46 36.71 8.20
N TRP A 880 -31.87 37.83 7.79
CA TRP A 880 -30.95 38.60 8.65
C TRP A 880 -31.67 39.41 9.72
N ILE A 881 -32.83 39.97 9.35
CA ILE A 881 -33.69 40.78 10.21
C ILE A 881 -35.13 40.45 9.85
N HIS A 882 -35.97 40.10 10.82
CA HIS A 882 -37.41 40.10 10.65
C HIS A 882 -37.89 41.54 10.87
N PHE A 883 -38.34 42.20 9.80
CA PHE A 883 -38.74 43.59 9.83
C PHE A 883 -40.25 43.70 9.62
N VAL A 884 -40.95 43.89 10.73
CA VAL A 884 -42.42 43.90 10.83
C VAL A 884 -42.91 45.33 10.89
N VAL A 885 -43.62 45.76 9.84
CA VAL A 885 -44.14 47.12 9.70
C VAL A 885 -45.65 47.10 9.71
N ALA A 886 -46.26 47.72 10.71
CA ALA A 886 -47.70 47.88 10.82
C ALA A 886 -48.08 49.36 10.82
N ARG A 887 -49.21 49.73 10.20
CA ARG A 887 -49.78 51.08 10.42
C ARG A 887 -50.26 51.16 11.86
N ALA A 888 -50.24 52.34 12.48
CA ALA A 888 -50.60 52.51 13.89
C ALA A 888 -52.06 52.13 14.23
N ASP A 889 -52.95 52.04 13.23
CA ASP A 889 -54.32 51.51 13.39
C ASP A 889 -54.43 50.01 13.04
N LEU A 890 -53.29 49.37 12.79
CA LEU A 890 -53.11 47.97 12.40
C LEU A 890 -53.86 47.59 11.11
N GLY A 891 -54.26 48.58 10.30
CA GLY A 891 -55.01 48.37 9.06
C GLY A 891 -54.16 47.82 7.91
N THR A 892 -52.84 47.98 7.98
CA THR A 892 -51.88 47.41 7.01
C THR A 892 -50.70 46.79 7.74
N PHE A 893 -50.20 45.67 7.21
CA PHE A 893 -49.09 44.89 7.76
C PHE A 893 -48.15 44.48 6.63
N ALA A 894 -46.85 44.53 6.89
CA ALA A 894 -45.82 43.98 6.03
C ALA A 894 -44.74 43.30 6.89
N HIS A 895 -44.49 42.02 6.63
CA HIS A 895 -43.33 41.29 7.13
C HIS A 895 -42.33 41.19 5.99
N VAL A 896 -41.20 41.86 6.13
CA VAL A 896 -40.16 41.91 5.10
C VAL A 896 -38.79 41.64 5.71
N HIS A 897 -37.84 41.24 4.87
CA HIS A 897 -36.50 40.82 5.30
C HIS A 897 -35.45 41.72 4.66
N PRO A 898 -34.85 42.65 5.42
CA PRO A 898 -33.72 43.44 4.97
C PRO A 898 -32.50 42.58 4.60
N GLU A 899 -31.90 42.92 3.48
CA GLU A 899 -30.71 42.26 2.95
C GLU A 899 -29.46 43.13 3.17
N PRO A 900 -28.29 42.52 3.43
CA PRO A 900 -27.04 43.25 3.61
C PRO A 900 -26.66 43.99 2.31
N THR A 901 -26.19 45.22 2.47
CA THR A 901 -25.81 46.09 1.35
C THR A 901 -24.39 45.84 0.83
N GLY A 902 -23.67 44.86 1.41
CA GLY A 902 -22.25 44.60 1.17
C GLY A 902 -21.31 45.31 2.17
N ARG A 903 -21.84 46.12 3.09
CA ARG A 903 -21.12 46.67 4.25
C ARG A 903 -21.67 46.03 5.53
N ALA A 904 -20.78 45.61 6.42
CA ALA A 904 -21.14 45.01 7.70
C ALA A 904 -22.06 45.95 8.50
N GLY A 905 -23.13 45.41 9.08
CA GLY A 905 -24.11 46.16 9.86
C GLY A 905 -25.01 47.11 9.05
N GLU A 906 -24.90 47.17 7.72
CA GLU A 906 -25.81 47.96 6.86
C GLU A 906 -26.74 47.06 6.03
N PHE A 907 -28.04 47.17 6.29
CA PHE A 907 -29.09 46.41 5.60
C PHE A 907 -30.02 47.34 4.83
N SER A 908 -30.71 46.80 3.83
CA SER A 908 -31.74 47.53 3.11
C SER A 908 -32.87 46.63 2.65
N VAL A 909 -34.08 47.18 2.59
CA VAL A 909 -35.26 46.48 2.11
C VAL A 909 -36.08 47.40 1.22
N ARG A 910 -36.62 46.84 0.13
CA ARG A 910 -37.59 47.54 -0.70
C ARG A 910 -38.99 47.21 -0.22
N MET A 911 -39.74 48.20 0.23
CA MET A 911 -41.12 48.05 0.68
C MET A 911 -42.01 49.20 0.23
N THR A 912 -43.31 49.00 0.21
CA THR A 912 -44.28 50.03 -0.12
C THR A 912 -45.11 50.38 1.10
N PHE A 913 -45.19 51.67 1.44
CA PHE A 913 -46.13 52.17 2.44
C PHE A 913 -47.46 52.49 1.76
N PRO A 914 -48.55 51.74 1.99
CA PRO A 914 -49.76 51.88 1.18
C PRO A 914 -50.46 53.24 1.31
N THR A 915 -50.31 53.91 2.46
CA THR A 915 -50.99 55.17 2.80
C THR A 915 -50.07 56.11 3.56
N ALA A 916 -50.35 57.42 3.55
CA ALA A 916 -49.73 58.33 4.49
C ALA A 916 -50.19 58.02 5.92
N GLY A 917 -49.33 58.25 6.91
CA GLY A 917 -49.66 58.04 8.31
C GLY A 917 -48.48 57.55 9.15
N ARG A 918 -48.82 57.14 10.36
CA ARG A 918 -47.91 56.68 11.40
C ARG A 918 -47.75 55.16 11.34
N TYR A 919 -46.52 54.67 11.34
CA TYR A 919 -46.16 53.27 11.21
C TYR A 919 -45.32 52.83 12.40
N LEU A 920 -45.66 51.68 12.97
CA LEU A 920 -44.91 50.97 13.99
C LEU A 920 -44.01 49.95 13.28
N VAL A 921 -42.73 50.02 13.56
CA VAL A 921 -41.70 49.13 13.02
C VAL A 921 -41.10 48.35 14.16
N ASN A 922 -41.26 47.04 14.09
CA ASN A 922 -40.62 46.10 14.99
C ASN A 922 -39.58 45.32 14.19
N ALA A 923 -38.36 45.28 14.70
CA ALA A 923 -37.29 44.53 14.10
C ALA A 923 -36.76 43.51 15.09
N GLU A 924 -36.50 42.32 14.58
CA GLU A 924 -35.91 41.22 15.30
C GLU A 924 -34.69 40.75 14.52
N LEU A 925 -33.55 40.64 15.19
CA LEU A 925 -32.28 40.19 14.62
C LEU A 925 -31.52 39.34 15.63
N ARG A 926 -30.52 38.59 15.16
CA ARG A 926 -29.68 37.77 16.03
C ARG A 926 -28.20 38.04 15.78
N ARG A 927 -27.39 37.91 16.83
CA ARG A 927 -25.92 37.97 16.75
C ARG A 927 -25.31 36.59 16.85
N GLN A 928 -24.12 36.44 16.28
CA GLN A 928 -23.40 35.17 16.19
C GLN A 928 -23.12 34.59 17.59
N GLY A 929 -23.63 33.38 17.86
CA GLY A 929 -23.42 32.67 19.12
C GLY A 929 -24.33 33.12 20.27
N GLU A 930 -25.28 34.02 20.04
CA GLU A 930 -26.36 34.35 20.98
C GLU A 930 -27.61 33.53 20.66
N MET A 931 -28.29 33.04 21.71
CA MET A 931 -29.52 32.22 21.59
C MET A 931 -30.78 33.08 21.57
N ALA A 932 -30.77 34.24 22.22
CA ALA A 932 -31.91 35.14 22.31
C ALA A 932 -31.97 36.05 21.07
N ASP A 933 -33.18 36.28 20.58
CA ASP A 933 -33.41 37.29 19.55
C ASP A 933 -33.36 38.69 20.15
N ILE A 934 -32.83 39.64 19.38
CA ILE A 934 -32.71 41.05 19.75
C ILE A 934 -33.85 41.82 19.14
N LEU A 935 -34.67 42.47 19.97
CA LEU A 935 -35.83 43.25 19.58
C LEU A 935 -35.54 44.75 19.58
N SER A 936 -35.95 45.42 18.52
CA SER A 936 -35.89 46.89 18.38
C SER A 936 -37.23 47.44 17.90
N HIS A 937 -37.68 48.54 18.51
CA HIS A 937 -38.93 49.21 18.19
C HIS A 937 -38.67 50.61 17.64
N HIS A 938 -39.33 50.97 16.55
CA HIS A 938 -39.26 52.30 15.93
C HIS A 938 -40.62 52.78 15.49
N GLU A 939 -40.81 54.09 15.54
CA GLU A 939 -41.99 54.76 15.00
C GLU A 939 -41.58 55.63 13.81
N LEU A 940 -42.30 55.49 12.70
CA LEU A 940 -42.06 56.22 11.46
C LEU A 940 -43.31 56.99 11.05
N THR A 941 -43.14 58.18 10.49
CA THR A 941 -44.23 58.95 9.88
C THR A 941 -43.95 59.09 8.39
N ILE A 942 -44.92 58.69 7.55
CA ILE A 942 -44.82 58.73 6.09
C ILE A 942 -45.84 59.75 5.55
N GLY A 943 -45.34 60.74 4.80
CA GLY A 943 -46.13 61.85 4.26
C GLY A 943 -46.36 62.98 5.27
N ASP A 944 -46.74 64.16 4.75
CA ASP A 944 -47.05 65.33 5.58
C ASP A 944 -48.45 65.16 6.21
N LEU A 945 -48.50 65.03 7.53
CA LEU A 945 -49.77 64.88 8.25
C LEU A 945 -50.67 66.13 8.11
N GLU A 946 -50.13 67.26 7.68
CA GLU A 946 -50.85 68.53 7.45
C GLU A 946 -51.54 68.61 6.07
N THR A 947 -51.11 67.84 5.06
CA THR A 947 -51.66 67.90 3.69
C THR A 947 -52.36 66.62 3.24
N ALA A 948 -52.36 65.57 4.06
CA ALA A 948 -53.23 64.42 3.84
C ALA A 948 -54.69 64.91 3.78
N PRO A 949 -55.50 64.51 2.78
CA PRO A 949 -56.90 64.88 2.76
C PRO A 949 -57.51 64.39 4.06
N VAL A 950 -57.90 65.33 4.92
CA VAL A 950 -58.86 65.04 5.97
C VAL A 950 -60.13 64.66 5.22
N VAL A 951 -60.31 63.37 4.98
CA VAL A 951 -61.61 62.82 4.67
C VAL A 951 -62.44 63.08 5.91
N ARG A 952 -63.05 64.26 5.98
CA ARG A 952 -64.26 64.50 6.76
C ARG A 952 -65.36 63.75 6.04
N THR A 953 -65.35 62.42 6.13
CA THR A 953 -66.59 61.68 6.09
C THR A 953 -67.36 62.11 7.34
N THR A 954 -68.51 62.73 7.09
CA THR A 954 -69.62 62.80 8.03
C THR A 954 -69.69 61.48 8.79
N SER A 955 -69.49 61.50 10.11
CA SER A 955 -69.49 60.37 11.02
C SER A 955 -69.03 59.05 10.40
N PRO A 956 -67.81 58.52 10.69
CA PRO A 956 -67.77 57.09 10.80
C PRO A 956 -68.81 56.75 11.88
N SER A 957 -69.90 56.08 11.50
CA SER A 957 -70.50 55.10 12.43
C SER A 957 -69.33 54.45 13.15
N PRO A 958 -69.36 54.33 14.50
CA PRO A 958 -68.26 53.68 15.20
C PRO A 958 -67.95 52.42 14.42
N SER A 959 -66.75 52.34 13.83
CA SER A 959 -66.22 51.04 13.44
C SER A 959 -66.46 50.18 14.66
N PRO A 960 -67.16 49.04 14.52
CA PRO A 960 -67.62 48.29 15.67
C PRO A 960 -66.41 48.14 16.59
N SER A 961 -66.59 48.46 17.87
CA SER A 961 -65.62 48.14 18.93
C SER A 961 -64.96 46.84 18.52
N PRO A 962 -63.63 46.77 18.33
CA PRO A 962 -63.02 45.69 17.57
C PRO A 962 -63.53 44.36 18.10
N SER A 963 -64.42 43.73 17.33
CA SER A 963 -65.03 42.47 17.73
C SER A 963 -64.11 41.35 17.24
N PRO A 964 -64.06 40.20 17.93
CA PRO A 964 -63.36 39.03 17.41
C PRO A 964 -63.73 38.79 15.94
N SER A 965 -62.73 38.55 15.09
CA SER A 965 -62.98 38.28 13.67
C SER A 965 -63.60 36.88 13.51
N PRO A 966 -64.25 36.58 12.36
CA PRO A 966 -64.55 35.20 12.01
C PRO A 966 -63.28 34.34 12.14
N ARG A 967 -63.42 33.14 12.74
CA ARG A 967 -62.33 32.16 12.93
C ARG A 967 -62.00 31.40 11.64
N GLU A 968 -62.52 31.82 10.50
CA GLU A 968 -62.29 31.22 9.18
C GLU A 968 -62.05 32.32 8.14
N GLN A 969 -61.05 32.14 7.28
CA GLN A 969 -60.75 33.02 6.13
C GLN A 969 -60.44 32.19 4.88
N VAL A 970 -60.72 32.77 3.71
CA VAL A 970 -60.34 32.17 2.41
C VAL A 970 -59.31 33.07 1.74
N VAL A 971 -58.11 32.53 1.49
CA VAL A 971 -56.98 33.25 0.89
C VAL A 971 -56.33 32.38 -0.18
N GLY A 972 -56.18 32.89 -1.40
CA GLY A 972 -55.49 32.17 -2.48
C GLY A 972 -56.11 30.82 -2.87
N GLY A 973 -57.41 30.62 -2.63
CA GLY A 973 -58.10 29.33 -2.88
C GLY A 973 -58.00 28.32 -1.72
N LEU A 974 -57.33 28.68 -0.62
CA LEU A 974 -57.27 27.89 0.61
C LEU A 974 -58.22 28.48 1.67
N ARG A 975 -59.00 27.61 2.31
CA ARG A 975 -59.76 27.91 3.54
C ARG A 975 -58.85 27.64 4.74
N VAL A 976 -58.62 28.67 5.55
CA VAL A 976 -57.80 28.62 6.77
C VAL A 976 -58.71 28.86 7.97
N THR A 977 -58.78 27.90 8.88
CA THR A 977 -59.59 27.98 10.10
C THR A 977 -58.67 28.01 11.32
N LEU A 978 -58.90 28.96 12.24
CA LEU A 978 -58.14 29.10 13.49
C LEU A 978 -59.01 28.60 14.67
N THR A 979 -58.60 27.53 15.33
CA THR A 979 -59.21 27.04 16.58
C THR A 979 -58.31 27.34 17.78
N GLY A 980 -58.88 27.43 18.99
CA GLY A 980 -58.16 27.77 20.23
C GLY A 980 -58.63 29.07 20.89
N ASN A 981 -58.45 29.19 22.20
CA ASN A 981 -58.80 30.37 23.00
C ASN A 981 -57.54 31.14 23.40
N ALA A 982 -57.65 32.46 23.50
CA ALA A 982 -56.57 33.31 24.01
C ALA A 982 -56.79 33.53 25.51
N GLU A 983 -55.82 33.15 26.33
CA GLU A 983 -55.89 33.21 27.79
C GLU A 983 -54.72 34.03 28.35
N VAL A 984 -55.02 34.82 29.38
CA VAL A 984 -54.03 35.68 30.06
C VAL A 984 -53.34 34.92 31.18
N GLY A 985 -52.00 34.97 31.22
CA GLY A 985 -51.21 34.39 32.31
C GLY A 985 -50.86 32.90 32.15
N GLY A 986 -51.01 32.35 30.94
CA GLY A 986 -50.59 31.01 30.56
C GLY A 986 -50.36 30.87 29.04
N ARG A 987 -49.88 29.69 28.61
CA ARG A 987 -49.67 29.35 27.20
C ARG A 987 -51.00 29.00 26.55
N SER A 988 -51.39 29.75 25.52
CA SER A 988 -52.59 29.51 24.73
C SER A 988 -52.27 28.67 23.50
N ASP A 989 -53.05 27.60 23.29
CA ASP A 989 -52.86 26.68 22.17
C ASP A 989 -53.86 26.98 21.05
N PHE A 990 -53.31 27.28 19.88
CA PHE A 990 -54.06 27.48 18.64
C PHE A 990 -53.75 26.39 17.62
N THR A 991 -54.70 26.15 16.72
CA THR A 991 -54.49 25.26 15.58
C THR A 991 -55.00 25.93 14.31
N PHE A 992 -54.12 26.04 13.31
CA PHE A 992 -54.48 26.40 11.95
C PHE A 992 -54.85 25.14 11.17
N ARG A 993 -56.06 25.09 10.63
CA ARG A 993 -56.52 24.02 9.75
C ARG A 993 -56.62 24.51 8.32
N PHE A 994 -56.10 23.71 7.40
CA PHE A 994 -55.99 24.05 5.99
C PHE A 994 -56.84 23.10 5.14
N ALA A 995 -57.78 23.67 4.39
CA ALA A 995 -58.62 22.93 3.45
C ALA A 995 -58.71 23.66 2.12
N ASP A 996 -58.91 22.93 1.03
CA ASP A 996 -59.19 23.52 -0.28
C ASP A 996 -60.56 24.21 -0.25
N ALA A 997 -60.62 25.48 -0.65
CA ALA A 997 -61.83 26.29 -0.48
C ALA A 997 -63.00 25.83 -1.38
N ALA A 998 -62.70 25.20 -2.52
CA ALA A 998 -63.69 24.73 -3.49
C ALA A 998 -64.22 23.33 -3.16
N THR A 999 -63.36 22.44 -2.67
CA THR A 999 -63.67 21.02 -2.46
C THR A 999 -63.82 20.64 -0.98
N GLY A 1000 -63.32 21.46 -0.06
CA GLY A 1000 -63.33 21.21 1.39
C GLY A 1000 -62.37 20.11 1.84
N ARG A 1001 -61.50 19.59 0.95
CA ARG A 1001 -60.54 18.54 1.30
C ARG A 1001 -59.37 19.11 2.11
N PRO A 1002 -58.86 18.41 3.15
CA PRO A 1002 -57.68 18.83 3.89
C PRO A 1002 -56.44 18.95 2.99
N VAL A 1003 -55.59 19.95 3.23
CA VAL A 1003 -54.37 20.21 2.44
C VAL A 1003 -53.13 19.94 3.29
N SER A 1004 -52.38 18.90 2.94
CA SER A 1004 -51.12 18.49 3.60
C SER A 1004 -49.85 18.78 2.79
N GLY A 1005 -49.96 19.64 1.77
CA GLY A 1005 -48.88 20.00 0.86
C GLY A 1005 -48.24 21.37 1.13
N LEU A 1006 -48.41 21.94 2.32
CA LEU A 1006 -47.76 23.21 2.67
C LEU A 1006 -46.25 23.02 2.70
N ARG A 1007 -45.49 24.03 2.29
CA ARG A 1007 -44.02 23.94 2.20
C ARG A 1007 -43.39 24.82 3.27
N PRO A 1008 -42.16 24.51 3.72
CA PRO A 1008 -41.39 25.42 4.57
C PRO A 1008 -41.32 26.82 3.95
N TYR A 1009 -41.47 27.82 4.78
CA TYR A 1009 -41.25 29.21 4.46
C TYR A 1009 -40.27 29.77 5.49
N LEU A 1010 -39.09 30.23 5.04
CA LEU A 1010 -38.06 30.80 5.91
C LEU A 1010 -37.72 29.86 7.08
N ALA A 1011 -37.38 28.61 6.75
CA ALA A 1011 -37.09 27.55 7.72
C ALA A 1011 -38.17 27.22 8.79
N ALA A 1012 -39.42 27.70 8.63
CA ALA A 1012 -40.55 27.34 9.49
C ALA A 1012 -41.75 26.78 8.70
N ALA A 1013 -42.67 26.07 9.37
CA ALA A 1013 -43.90 25.59 8.73
C ALA A 1013 -44.92 26.73 8.51
N GLY A 1014 -44.82 27.81 9.27
CA GLY A 1014 -45.54 29.07 9.07
C GLY A 1014 -45.05 30.14 10.04
N HIS A 1015 -45.12 31.42 9.68
CA HIS A 1015 -44.75 32.54 10.55
C HIS A 1015 -46.01 33.25 11.07
N ILE A 1016 -46.07 33.50 12.37
CA ILE A 1016 -47.20 34.15 13.02
C ILE A 1016 -46.72 35.40 13.73
N VAL A 1017 -47.34 36.54 13.44
CA VAL A 1017 -47.14 37.77 14.20
C VAL A 1017 -48.38 38.07 15.02
N ILE A 1018 -48.19 38.35 16.30
CA ILE A 1018 -49.24 38.67 17.26
C ILE A 1018 -48.98 40.07 17.82
N MET A 1019 -49.99 40.95 17.80
CA MET A 1019 -49.86 42.33 18.28
C MET A 1019 -51.11 42.75 19.05
N PRO A 1020 -51.00 43.32 20.27
CA PRO A 1020 -52.13 43.93 20.95
C PRO A 1020 -52.66 45.11 20.13
N LEU A 1021 -53.98 45.35 20.16
CA LEU A 1021 -54.59 46.41 19.36
C LEU A 1021 -54.14 47.84 19.72
N ASP A 1022 -53.54 48.00 20.90
CA ASP A 1022 -52.95 49.26 21.34
C ASP A 1022 -51.53 49.50 20.79
N GLY A 1023 -50.97 48.52 20.09
CA GLY A 1023 -49.64 48.57 19.49
C GLY A 1023 -48.48 48.53 20.50
N SER A 1024 -48.73 48.17 21.77
CA SER A 1024 -47.74 48.25 22.86
C SER A 1024 -46.64 47.17 22.84
N GLY A 1025 -46.64 46.28 21.84
CA GLY A 1025 -45.60 45.25 21.67
C GLY A 1025 -45.90 44.36 20.46
N PHE A 1026 -45.08 43.34 20.24
CA PHE A 1026 -45.37 42.27 19.30
C PHE A 1026 -44.75 40.95 19.77
N ALA A 1027 -45.31 39.83 19.32
CA ALA A 1027 -44.68 38.53 19.36
C ALA A 1027 -44.57 38.00 17.93
N HIS A 1028 -43.46 37.33 17.65
CA HIS A 1028 -43.24 36.61 16.40
C HIS A 1028 -42.99 35.15 16.76
N GLU A 1029 -43.97 34.32 16.41
CA GLU A 1029 -44.01 32.90 16.69
C GLU A 1029 -43.94 32.14 15.36
N HIS A 1030 -43.60 30.85 15.40
CA HIS A 1030 -43.75 30.02 14.22
C HIS A 1030 -44.66 28.81 14.48
N ALA A 1031 -45.25 28.29 13.40
CA ALA A 1031 -46.24 27.23 13.45
C ALA A 1031 -45.56 25.87 13.63
N GLU A 1032 -46.01 25.07 14.59
CA GLU A 1032 -45.53 23.71 14.81
C GLU A 1032 -46.22 22.74 13.86
N ALA A 1033 -45.44 21.84 13.26
CA ALA A 1033 -45.95 20.72 12.49
C ALA A 1033 -45.66 19.43 13.25
N GLU A 1034 -46.59 18.48 13.24
CA GLU A 1034 -46.41 17.18 13.90
C GLU A 1034 -46.25 16.03 12.89
N ASP A 1035 -45.53 14.99 13.30
CA ASP A 1035 -45.48 13.71 12.57
C ASP A 1035 -46.75 12.86 12.81
N ASP A 1036 -46.84 11.71 12.13
CA ASP A 1036 -47.96 10.76 12.28
C ASP A 1036 -48.14 10.21 13.71
N LYS A 1037 -47.19 10.49 14.62
CA LYS A 1037 -47.21 10.09 16.03
C LYS A 1037 -47.43 11.28 16.98
N GLY A 1038 -47.77 12.46 16.46
CA GLY A 1038 -48.05 13.67 17.23
C GLY A 1038 -46.80 14.31 17.85
N ARG A 1039 -45.62 14.13 17.22
CA ARG A 1039 -44.37 14.76 17.69
C ARG A 1039 -44.03 15.96 16.82
N PRO A 1040 -43.56 17.08 17.39
CA PRO A 1040 -43.16 18.24 16.61
C PRO A 1040 -42.01 17.90 15.65
N VAL A 1041 -42.06 18.47 14.44
CA VAL A 1041 -41.11 18.24 13.35
C VAL A 1041 -40.53 19.57 12.88
N PHE A 1042 -39.22 19.60 12.70
CA PHE A 1042 -38.51 20.75 12.11
C PHE A 1042 -38.81 20.90 10.63
N ALA A 1043 -38.94 22.14 10.17
CA ALA A 1043 -39.28 22.42 8.78
C ALA A 1043 -38.07 22.33 7.83
N LEU A 1044 -37.59 21.10 7.58
CA LEU A 1044 -36.43 20.85 6.70
C LEU A 1044 -36.76 21.12 5.21
N PRO A 1045 -35.77 21.47 4.38
CA PRO A 1045 -35.96 21.67 2.94
C PRO A 1045 -36.56 20.43 2.27
N GLY A 1046 -37.58 20.65 1.44
CA GLY A 1046 -38.25 19.59 0.68
C GLY A 1046 -39.28 18.78 1.47
N GLN A 1047 -39.49 19.06 2.77
CA GLN A 1047 -40.62 18.52 3.52
C GLN A 1047 -41.93 19.24 3.19
N THR A 1048 -43.06 18.61 3.52
CA THR A 1048 -44.40 19.19 3.39
C THR A 1048 -45.20 19.00 4.68
N PHE A 1049 -46.07 19.95 5.01
CA PHE A 1049 -46.85 19.98 6.25
C PHE A 1049 -48.36 20.16 6.00
N GLY A 1050 -49.14 19.95 7.06
CA GLY A 1050 -50.58 20.06 7.09
C GLY A 1050 -51.28 18.69 7.18
N PRO A 1051 -52.61 18.64 7.37
CA PRO A 1051 -53.54 19.76 7.23
C PRO A 1051 -53.72 20.64 8.46
N GLU A 1052 -53.01 20.34 9.55
CA GLU A 1052 -53.06 21.12 10.78
C GLU A 1052 -51.65 21.62 11.13
N LEU A 1053 -51.56 22.84 11.64
CA LEU A 1053 -50.36 23.40 12.24
C LEU A 1053 -50.72 23.98 13.61
N GLY A 1054 -49.95 23.60 14.63
CA GLY A 1054 -50.08 24.14 15.99
C GLY A 1054 -49.46 25.53 16.10
N LEU A 1055 -49.93 26.33 17.03
CA LEU A 1055 -49.30 27.58 17.45
C LEU A 1055 -49.48 27.70 18.95
N HIS A 1056 -48.39 28.01 19.64
CA HIS A 1056 -48.42 28.36 21.04
C HIS A 1056 -48.12 29.84 21.19
N ALA A 1057 -48.92 30.55 21.99
CA ALA A 1057 -48.74 31.98 22.20
C ALA A 1057 -49.09 32.37 23.63
N GLU A 1058 -48.38 33.35 24.17
CA GLU A 1058 -48.68 33.92 25.48
C GLU A 1058 -49.29 35.32 25.34
N PHE A 1059 -50.31 35.61 26.15
CA PHE A 1059 -50.96 36.92 26.19
C PHE A 1059 -50.68 37.59 27.53
N PRO A 1060 -49.86 38.65 27.58
CA PRO A 1060 -49.40 39.22 28.85
C PRO A 1060 -50.49 40.00 29.59
N ARG A 1061 -51.52 40.49 28.89
CA ARG A 1061 -52.61 41.28 29.47
C ARG A 1061 -53.95 40.99 28.78
N PRO A 1062 -55.08 41.19 29.48
CA PRO A 1062 -56.41 41.07 28.87
C PRO A 1062 -56.61 42.14 27.80
N GLY A 1063 -57.28 41.77 26.70
CA GLY A 1063 -57.55 42.69 25.60
C GLY A 1063 -57.64 42.00 24.25
N LEU A 1064 -57.77 42.80 23.20
CA LEU A 1064 -57.86 42.31 21.83
C LEU A 1064 -56.47 42.29 21.17
N TYR A 1065 -56.20 41.21 20.44
CA TYR A 1065 -54.95 40.98 19.74
C TYR A 1065 -55.22 40.66 18.27
N ARG A 1066 -54.32 41.12 17.41
CA ARG A 1066 -54.32 40.82 15.98
C ARG A 1066 -53.23 39.80 15.66
N LEU A 1067 -53.60 38.76 14.94
CA LEU A 1067 -52.74 37.67 14.51
C LEU A 1067 -52.64 37.68 12.99
N TRP A 1068 -51.42 37.68 12.44
CA TRP A 1068 -51.15 37.49 11.02
C TRP A 1068 -50.40 36.17 10.84
N GLY A 1069 -50.96 35.24 10.07
CA GLY A 1069 -50.29 33.98 9.72
C GLY A 1069 -49.81 34.00 8.27
N GLN A 1070 -48.53 33.72 8.05
CA GLN A 1070 -47.93 33.58 6.72
C GLN A 1070 -47.51 32.12 6.46
N PHE A 1071 -48.03 31.55 5.37
CA PHE A 1071 -47.80 30.15 4.99
C PHE A 1071 -47.42 30.06 3.53
N ARG A 1072 -46.64 29.04 3.14
CA ARG A 1072 -46.31 28.79 1.73
C ARG A 1072 -47.10 27.58 1.22
N ASP A 1073 -47.87 27.79 0.17
CA ASP A 1073 -48.68 26.74 -0.44
C ASP A 1073 -47.82 25.73 -1.24
N ALA A 1074 -48.46 24.72 -1.81
CA ALA A 1074 -47.79 23.71 -2.64
C ALA A 1074 -47.14 24.30 -3.90
N THR A 1075 -47.65 25.41 -4.43
CA THR A 1075 -47.11 26.10 -5.62
C THR A 1075 -45.90 26.97 -5.31
N GLY A 1076 -45.67 27.27 -4.03
CA GLY A 1076 -44.60 28.14 -3.55
C GLY A 1076 -45.04 29.59 -3.32
N GLN A 1077 -46.34 29.90 -3.47
CA GLN A 1077 -46.89 31.21 -3.18
C GLN A 1077 -47.05 31.41 -1.67
N VAL A 1078 -46.65 32.59 -1.17
CA VAL A 1078 -46.86 32.99 0.23
C VAL A 1078 -48.28 33.53 0.39
N LEU A 1079 -49.04 32.95 1.31
CA LEU A 1079 -50.39 33.32 1.69
C LEU A 1079 -50.36 34.02 3.05
N THR A 1080 -51.09 35.11 3.23
CA THR A 1080 -51.23 35.81 4.51
C THR A 1080 -52.69 35.80 4.95
N THR A 1081 -52.97 35.28 6.15
CA THR A 1081 -54.28 35.29 6.80
C THR A 1081 -54.26 36.17 8.04
N THR A 1082 -55.40 36.70 8.45
CA THR A 1082 -55.48 37.62 9.60
C THR A 1082 -56.63 37.27 10.55
N PHE A 1083 -56.39 37.21 11.85
CA PHE A 1083 -57.43 36.96 12.85
C PHE A 1083 -57.37 38.02 13.97
N THR A 1084 -58.51 38.34 14.57
CA THR A 1084 -58.59 39.14 15.80
C THR A 1084 -59.18 38.27 16.89
N VAL A 1085 -58.43 38.09 17.99
CA VAL A 1085 -58.83 37.29 19.15
C VAL A 1085 -58.89 38.16 20.39
N GLU A 1086 -59.74 37.80 21.34
CA GLU A 1086 -59.85 38.45 22.64
C GLU A 1086 -59.20 37.56 23.68
N ALA A 1087 -58.17 38.07 24.35
CA ALA A 1087 -57.52 37.41 25.48
C ALA A 1087 -58.27 37.76 26.77
N THR A 1088 -58.84 36.73 27.41
CA THR A 1088 -59.59 36.88 28.66
C THR A 1088 -58.84 36.23 29.82
N VAL A 1089 -59.10 36.72 31.03
CA VAL A 1089 -58.69 36.02 32.26
C VAL A 1089 -59.73 34.94 32.49
N GLU A 1090 -59.33 33.68 32.51
CA GLU A 1090 -60.25 32.60 32.86
C GLU A 1090 -60.74 32.80 34.31
N PRO A 1091 -62.05 32.72 34.60
CA PRO A 1091 -62.51 32.65 35.97
C PRO A 1091 -62.01 31.32 36.54
N THR A 1092 -61.01 31.37 37.43
CA THR A 1092 -60.49 30.20 38.16
C THR A 1092 -61.63 29.31 38.64
N VAL A 1093 -61.79 28.15 38.00
CA VAL A 1093 -62.60 27.05 38.54
C VAL A 1093 -61.80 26.47 39.70
N GLU A 1094 -62.32 26.59 40.91
CA GLU A 1094 -61.78 25.89 42.09
C GLU A 1094 -61.67 24.39 41.78
N ALA A 1095 -60.46 23.87 41.87
CA ALA A 1095 -60.10 22.50 41.58
C ALA A 1095 -60.69 21.50 42.61
N HIS A 1096 -61.10 20.33 42.12
CA HIS A 1096 -61.20 19.10 42.90
C HIS A 1096 -60.20 18.07 42.37
#